data_AF-A0A0P0V0Z1-F1
#
_entry.id   AF-A0A0P0V0Z1-F1
#
_cell.length_a   1.000
_cell.length_b   1.000
_cell.length_c   1.000
_cell.angle_alpha   90.00
_cell.angle_beta   90.00
_cell.angle_gamma   90.00
#
_symmetry.space_group_name_H-M   'P 1'
#
loop_
_entity.id
_entity.type
_entity.pdbx_description
1 polymer ?
#
loop_
_entity_poly.entity_id
_entity_poly.type
_entity_poly.pdbx_seq_one_letter_code
_entity_poly.pdbx_strand_id
1 'polypeptide(L)'
;MAPPPPPTPSPAQPKTRKKDHVRLNNPFPRAVPSSSLRHRDAAPPLSFSPSSKLAHGAHDFPVGPHFLLRWDPSLGGAVSLAPRRGGGGATMWETVPGVAFVSAASVDTEADECRGSFALRDGRARLVPDRQRVDRIRAVYRRDADADADADLLRVAGAAFQASEHEQARFPVVVITGVVSARKPTPSPSCLCGRRRAAAAAGRPVLSARYWILLEEKSDTQVAFRVNLGDYQWSCDHDRHATHPSPLPSPSPSTSPRTHRAGSILRLRLSTRVQRSSGGSKKKKKLAFAAAGVPADREELAPLVPAAAAKEELEFNRVWMTLASSREERFYGFGEQFSRVEFKGKRVPVLVQEQGIGRGDQPITFAANLVSYRSGGNWSTTYAPSPFYMTSKMRSLYLEGYDYSIFDLTKPDRVQIQVYGSSVQGRILHGGSPTELITSYTESTGRPPALPRWITSGAVVGMQGGTDAVRRVWKQLQDHDVPVSAFWLQDWVGQRKTSIGSQLWWNWEVDDDHYAGWNDLVRDLRRRGVRTMTYCNPCLVPMDKKANARRHLFEEAKKLGLLVRDAAGEPYMMPNTAFDVAMLDFTNPAARAWFKGEVLAVMARGGAAGWMADFGEGLPLNARLHSSGSGDDGPVAAHNRYPELWARVNREFADEWRSGEHRRVADDADDGDGDGELVFFVRAGFRESSRWAMLFWEGDQMVSWQANDGIKSSVVGLLTGGMSGFPLNHGDAGGYCTVDLPLLRYRRSEELLLRWLELSAFTVVFRTHEGNKPGSNCQFYSNNRTLAHFARCAKIYKAWEFYRIQLVEEAAEKGLPVARHLFLHYPEDQRVQKMTYQQFLVGTEMLVVPVLDKGRSTVTAYFPMSDGGLWKHVWTGDEFGGRTSRGGVGEGMSHGSEAEVEARIGFPAVFVRVGSTVGERFVRNLRDLKVL
;
A
#
# COMPACT_ATOMS: atom_id res chain seq x y z
N MET A 1 42.06 -1.80 -9.63
CA MET A 1 40.72 -1.56 -9.06
C MET A 1 40.29 -0.16 -9.44
N ALA A 2 39.08 0.03 -9.97
CA ALA A 2 38.46 1.35 -10.00
C ALA A 2 38.00 1.73 -8.57
N PRO A 3 37.96 3.01 -8.19
CA PRO A 3 37.31 3.42 -6.94
C PRO A 3 35.82 3.07 -6.99
N PRO A 4 35.17 2.77 -5.86
CA PRO A 4 33.72 2.62 -5.82
C PRO A 4 33.05 3.93 -6.27
N PRO A 5 31.85 3.87 -6.89
CA PRO A 5 31.07 5.07 -7.14
C PRO A 5 30.78 5.80 -5.82
N PRO A 6 30.68 7.15 -5.81
CA PRO A 6 30.32 7.88 -4.61
C PRO A 6 28.95 7.40 -4.10
N PRO A 7 28.75 7.28 -2.78
CA PRO A 7 27.48 6.84 -2.23
C PRO A 7 26.37 7.81 -2.64
N THR A 8 25.27 7.28 -3.16
CA THR A 8 24.06 8.09 -3.41
C THR A 8 23.61 8.75 -2.11
N PRO A 9 23.34 10.07 -2.10
CA PRO A 9 22.97 10.78 -0.89
C PRO A 9 21.67 10.21 -0.32
N SER A 10 21.71 9.79 0.95
CA SER A 10 20.53 9.26 1.64
C SER A 10 19.40 10.30 1.61
N PRO A 11 18.18 9.93 1.18
CA PRO A 11 17.07 10.87 1.13
C PRO A 11 16.79 11.45 2.52
N ALA A 12 16.64 12.78 2.59
CA ALA A 12 16.48 13.50 3.84
C ALA A 12 15.28 12.98 4.64
N GLN A 13 15.56 12.35 5.79
CA GLN A 13 14.55 11.66 6.60
C GLN A 13 13.42 12.61 7.03
N PRO A 14 12.15 12.12 7.09
CA PRO A 14 11.03 12.95 7.50
C PRO A 14 11.18 13.39 8.95
N LYS A 15 10.89 14.68 9.20
CA LYS A 15 10.83 15.25 10.55
C LYS A 15 9.60 14.68 11.26
N THR A 16 9.82 13.56 11.93
CA THR A 16 8.78 12.70 12.50
C THR A 16 8.37 13.20 13.88
N ARG A 17 7.06 13.35 14.09
CA ARG A 17 6.42 13.83 15.31
C ARG A 17 5.50 12.72 15.83
N LYS A 18 5.93 12.02 16.88
CA LYS A 18 5.05 11.16 17.68
C LYS A 18 4.04 12.00 18.46
N LYS A 19 2.88 11.41 18.77
CA LYS A 19 1.86 12.03 19.65
C LYS A 19 1.31 11.01 20.63
N ASP A 20 1.82 11.10 21.85
CA ASP A 20 1.42 10.28 22.98
C ASP A 20 0.22 10.90 23.72
N HIS A 21 -0.57 10.07 24.39
CA HIS A 21 -1.94 10.39 24.85
C HIS A 21 -2.02 11.27 26.12
N VAL A 22 -1.07 12.20 26.30
CA VAL A 22 -0.97 13.09 27.48
C VAL A 22 -2.11 14.13 27.54
N ARG A 23 -2.93 14.26 26.48
CA ARG A 23 -4.10 15.15 26.41
C ARG A 23 -5.21 14.53 25.55
N LEU A 24 -6.43 15.05 25.71
CA LEU A 24 -7.54 14.83 24.77
C LEU A 24 -7.07 15.13 23.34
N ASN A 25 -7.11 14.11 22.48
CA ASN A 25 -6.65 14.21 21.10
C ASN A 25 -7.64 15.04 20.26
N ASN A 26 -7.14 15.69 19.20
CA ASN A 26 -8.03 16.29 18.21
C ASN A 26 -8.72 15.16 17.41
N PRO A 27 -10.05 14.97 17.52
CA PRO A 27 -10.78 13.87 16.88
C PRO A 27 -10.95 14.08 15.37
N PHE A 28 -10.62 15.26 14.86
CA PHE A 28 -10.52 15.59 13.44
C PHE A 28 -9.05 15.76 13.03
N PRO A 29 -8.26 14.65 12.94
CA PRO A 29 -6.91 14.72 12.41
C PRO A 29 -6.96 15.29 10.99
N ARG A 30 -6.09 16.25 10.68
CA ARG A 30 -6.02 16.82 9.32
C ARG A 30 -5.80 15.70 8.31
N ALA A 31 -6.66 15.65 7.30
CA ALA A 31 -6.58 14.76 6.16
C ALA A 31 -5.23 14.85 5.43
N VAL A 32 -5.02 13.98 4.43
CA VAL A 32 -3.92 14.15 3.46
C VAL A 32 -3.97 15.60 2.95
N PRO A 33 -2.94 16.44 3.19
CA PRO A 33 -3.03 17.84 2.80
C PRO A 33 -3.11 17.99 1.28
N SER A 34 -3.73 19.09 0.85
CA SER A 34 -3.28 19.74 -0.38
C SER A 34 -1.78 19.96 -0.29
N SER A 35 -1.02 19.53 -1.31
CA SER A 35 0.42 19.79 -1.40
C SER A 35 0.72 21.28 -1.24
N SER A 36 1.83 21.60 -0.59
CA SER A 36 2.25 22.99 -0.37
C SER A 36 2.69 23.69 -1.68
N LEU A 37 3.21 22.90 -2.62
CA LEU A 37 3.21 23.18 -4.06
C LEU A 37 1.77 23.02 -4.58
N ARG A 38 1.22 24.03 -5.25
CA ARG A 38 -0.12 23.92 -5.85
C ARG A 38 -0.05 22.97 -7.04
N HIS A 39 -1.16 22.32 -7.39
CA HIS A 39 -1.19 21.28 -8.43
C HIS A 39 -0.69 21.75 -9.81
N ARG A 40 -0.85 23.04 -10.16
CA ARG A 40 -0.27 23.63 -11.39
C ARG A 40 1.26 23.80 -11.34
N ASP A 41 1.84 23.92 -10.15
CA ASP A 41 3.26 24.23 -9.94
C ASP A 41 4.17 23.03 -10.26
N ALA A 42 3.61 21.81 -10.29
CA ALA A 42 4.35 20.57 -10.58
C ALA A 42 4.11 20.02 -12.00
N ALA A 43 3.30 20.70 -12.82
CA ALA A 43 3.12 20.41 -14.24
C ALA A 43 3.36 21.69 -15.09
N PRO A 44 4.59 22.26 -15.04
CA PRO A 44 4.94 23.48 -15.77
C PRO A 44 4.99 23.27 -17.30
N PRO A 45 5.19 24.32 -18.10
CA PRO A 45 5.33 24.19 -19.56
C PRO A 45 6.49 23.30 -19.97
N LEU A 46 6.26 22.52 -21.03
CA LEU A 46 7.30 21.80 -21.76
C LEU A 46 8.00 22.73 -22.75
N SER A 47 9.25 22.44 -23.07
CA SER A 47 10.03 23.14 -24.10
C SER A 47 11.02 22.19 -24.77
N PHE A 48 11.44 22.52 -25.99
CA PHE A 48 12.47 21.82 -26.76
C PHE A 48 13.12 22.84 -27.70
N SER A 49 14.36 22.60 -28.13
CA SER A 49 15.04 23.57 -29.00
C SER A 49 14.45 23.57 -30.41
N PRO A 50 14.04 24.72 -30.99
CA PRO A 50 13.61 24.82 -32.39
C PRO A 50 14.69 24.41 -33.40
N SER A 51 15.96 24.44 -32.99
CA SER A 51 17.10 23.96 -33.79
C SER A 51 17.42 22.46 -33.61
N SER A 52 16.66 21.74 -32.78
CA SER A 52 16.82 20.29 -32.63
C SER A 52 16.19 19.55 -33.80
N LYS A 53 16.74 18.38 -34.16
CA LYS A 53 16.08 17.45 -35.09
C LYS A 53 14.66 17.07 -34.62
N LEU A 54 14.38 17.17 -33.32
CA LEU A 54 13.07 16.92 -32.68
C LEU A 54 11.99 17.99 -32.97
N ALA A 55 12.30 19.07 -33.68
CA ALA A 55 11.39 20.19 -33.90
C ALA A 55 10.53 20.08 -35.18
N HIS A 56 10.73 19.04 -36.01
CA HIS A 56 10.19 18.98 -37.37
C HIS A 56 9.59 17.61 -37.69
N GLY A 57 8.25 17.54 -37.65
CA GLY A 57 7.49 16.30 -37.87
C GLY A 57 7.46 15.40 -36.64
N ALA A 58 6.63 14.36 -36.67
CA ALA A 58 6.60 13.36 -35.61
C ALA A 58 7.76 12.36 -35.78
N HIS A 59 8.30 11.88 -34.66
CA HIS A 59 9.43 10.97 -34.62
C HIS A 59 9.06 9.69 -33.85
N ASP A 60 9.17 8.55 -34.52
CA ASP A 60 8.87 7.24 -33.95
C ASP A 60 10.17 6.49 -33.60
N PHE A 61 10.28 5.96 -32.38
CA PHE A 61 11.45 5.26 -31.85
C PHE A 61 11.06 3.84 -31.40
N PRO A 62 11.76 2.78 -31.83
CA PRO A 62 11.49 1.42 -31.35
C PRO A 62 11.92 1.27 -29.88
N VAL A 63 10.99 0.84 -29.03
CA VAL A 63 11.26 0.32 -27.69
C VAL A 63 11.12 -1.19 -27.80
N GLY A 64 12.24 -1.88 -27.99
CA GLY A 64 12.23 -3.30 -28.36
C GLY A 64 11.54 -3.62 -29.71
N PRO A 65 11.31 -4.92 -30.00
CA PRO A 65 10.59 -5.36 -31.20
C PRO A 65 9.08 -5.15 -31.15
N HIS A 66 8.46 -5.02 -29.97
CA HIS A 66 7.01 -4.97 -29.79
C HIS A 66 6.44 -3.57 -29.56
N PHE A 67 7.21 -2.57 -29.12
CA PHE A 67 6.66 -1.23 -28.79
C PHE A 67 7.29 -0.07 -29.57
N LEU A 68 6.49 0.99 -29.71
CA LEU A 68 6.85 2.21 -30.41
C LEU A 68 6.60 3.42 -29.50
N LEU A 69 7.64 4.21 -29.27
CA LEU A 69 7.53 5.52 -28.63
C LEU A 69 7.47 6.60 -29.70
N ARG A 70 6.39 7.36 -29.74
CA ARG A 70 6.20 8.50 -30.65
C ARG A 70 6.38 9.82 -29.90
N TRP A 71 7.21 10.71 -30.45
CA TRP A 71 7.32 12.11 -30.06
C TRP A 71 6.70 13.00 -31.14
N ASP A 72 5.79 13.89 -30.76
CA ASP A 72 5.11 14.79 -31.70
C ASP A 72 5.28 16.28 -31.28
N PRO A 73 6.15 17.05 -31.97
CA PRO A 73 6.35 18.47 -31.69
C PRO A 73 5.19 19.35 -32.15
N SER A 74 4.34 18.88 -33.08
CA SER A 74 3.14 19.62 -33.49
C SER A 74 2.09 19.65 -32.37
N LEU A 75 2.04 18.57 -31.56
CA LEU A 75 1.31 18.47 -30.31
C LEU A 75 2.12 19.02 -29.11
N GLY A 76 3.00 20.00 -29.35
CA GLY A 76 3.77 20.66 -28.30
C GLY A 76 4.79 19.77 -27.59
N GLY A 77 5.27 18.70 -28.23
CA GLY A 77 6.20 17.73 -27.64
C GLY A 77 5.50 16.63 -26.84
N ALA A 78 4.32 16.20 -27.30
CA ALA A 78 3.62 15.06 -26.71
C ALA A 78 4.43 13.77 -26.94
N VAL A 79 4.46 12.89 -25.95
CA VAL A 79 5.05 11.55 -26.03
C VAL A 79 3.92 10.54 -25.90
N SER A 80 3.93 9.48 -26.69
CA SER A 80 3.00 8.35 -26.57
C SER A 80 3.71 7.02 -26.80
N LEU A 81 3.24 5.96 -26.13
CA LEU A 81 3.74 4.59 -26.23
C LEU A 81 2.59 3.66 -26.65
N ALA A 82 2.83 2.85 -27.68
CA ALA A 82 1.86 1.93 -28.26
C ALA A 82 2.53 0.63 -28.75
N PRO A 83 1.79 -0.48 -28.89
CA PRO A 83 2.30 -1.69 -29.53
C PRO A 83 2.52 -1.48 -31.04
N ARG A 84 3.47 -2.22 -31.62
CA ARG A 84 3.86 -2.19 -33.05
C ARG A 84 3.01 -3.08 -33.95
N ARG A 85 2.30 -4.07 -33.38
CA ARG A 85 1.43 -4.98 -34.15
C ARG A 85 0.02 -4.39 -34.25
N GLY A 86 -0.49 -4.28 -35.48
CA GLY A 86 -1.77 -3.65 -35.79
C GLY A 86 -1.65 -2.13 -35.96
N GLY A 87 -1.97 -1.63 -37.15
CA GLY A 87 -1.88 -0.21 -37.53
C GLY A 87 -2.98 0.68 -36.91
N GLY A 88 -3.21 0.52 -35.61
CA GLY A 88 -4.28 1.16 -34.85
C GLY A 88 -4.34 0.72 -33.38
N GLY A 89 -3.25 0.17 -32.83
CA GLY A 89 -3.19 -0.28 -31.44
C GLY A 89 -3.41 0.86 -30.45
N ALA A 90 -4.18 0.60 -29.40
CA ALA A 90 -4.53 1.62 -28.41
C ALA A 90 -3.30 2.13 -27.64
N THR A 91 -3.20 3.46 -27.49
CA THR A 91 -2.11 4.12 -26.75
C THR A 91 -2.12 3.69 -25.28
N MET A 92 -1.08 2.97 -24.86
CA MET A 92 -0.92 2.43 -23.50
C MET A 92 -0.60 3.54 -22.48
N TRP A 93 0.21 4.52 -22.91
CA TRP A 93 0.72 5.60 -22.07
C TRP A 93 0.99 6.83 -22.93
N GLU A 94 0.64 8.02 -22.45
CA GLU A 94 0.92 9.27 -23.16
C GLU A 94 1.05 10.46 -22.21
N THR A 95 1.69 11.53 -22.68
CA THR A 95 1.87 12.80 -21.94
C THR A 95 0.88 13.86 -22.40
N VAL A 96 0.67 14.88 -21.56
CA VAL A 96 -0.21 16.00 -21.90
C VAL A 96 0.50 16.95 -22.90
N PRO A 97 -0.09 17.27 -24.06
CA PRO A 97 0.46 18.22 -25.04
C PRO A 97 0.96 19.53 -24.41
N GLY A 98 2.22 19.91 -24.70
CA GLY A 98 2.83 21.15 -24.21
C GLY A 98 3.15 21.23 -22.72
N VAL A 99 2.94 20.15 -21.95
CA VAL A 99 3.09 20.12 -20.48
C VAL A 99 4.21 19.18 -20.04
N ALA A 100 4.93 19.56 -18.98
CA ALA A 100 6.03 18.80 -18.43
C ALA A 100 5.57 17.41 -17.92
N PHE A 101 6.12 16.37 -18.53
CA PHE A 101 5.92 14.97 -18.17
C PHE A 101 6.87 14.48 -17.07
N VAL A 102 7.97 15.20 -16.82
CA VAL A 102 8.81 15.04 -15.63
C VAL A 102 9.00 16.41 -14.96
N SER A 103 8.90 16.45 -13.64
CA SER A 103 9.21 17.64 -12.84
C SER A 103 9.79 17.27 -11.48
N ALA A 104 10.53 18.19 -10.87
CA ALA A 104 11.34 17.92 -9.70
C ALA A 104 11.35 19.11 -8.72
N ALA A 105 11.38 18.81 -7.41
CA ALA A 105 11.42 19.81 -6.36
C ALA A 105 12.21 19.34 -5.13
N SER A 106 12.54 20.30 -4.27
CA SER A 106 13.18 20.08 -2.97
C SER A 106 12.21 20.54 -1.89
N VAL A 107 11.81 19.65 -0.97
CA VAL A 107 10.71 19.86 -0.02
C VAL A 107 11.03 19.22 1.33
N ASP A 108 10.85 19.96 2.43
CA ASP A 108 10.91 19.36 3.79
C ASP A 108 9.70 18.45 4.01
N THR A 109 9.92 17.19 4.42
CA THR A 109 8.86 16.27 4.83
C THR A 109 8.63 16.37 6.35
N GLU A 110 7.38 16.53 6.79
CA GLU A 110 6.97 16.23 8.17
C GLU A 110 6.15 14.94 8.18
N ALA A 111 6.27 14.15 9.25
CA ALA A 111 5.42 12.98 9.48
C ALA A 111 4.74 13.08 10.85
N ASP A 112 3.41 12.92 10.91
CA ASP A 112 2.71 12.54 12.14
C ASP A 112 2.73 11.00 12.26
N GLU A 113 3.12 10.46 13.41
CA GLU A 113 3.11 9.03 13.71
C GLU A 113 2.33 8.75 15.00
N CYS A 114 1.42 7.77 14.99
CA CYS A 114 0.78 7.22 16.18
C CYS A 114 0.25 5.81 15.89
N ARG A 115 0.79 4.80 16.61
CA ARG A 115 0.30 3.40 16.63
C ARG A 115 -0.03 2.81 15.26
N GLY A 116 0.99 2.63 14.42
CA GLY A 116 0.82 2.06 13.07
C GLY A 116 0.03 2.92 12.08
N SER A 117 -0.47 4.10 12.49
CA SER A 117 -1.08 5.07 11.58
C SER A 117 -0.17 6.28 11.38
N PHE A 118 0.00 6.67 10.11
CA PHE A 118 0.99 7.65 9.68
C PHE A 118 0.34 8.79 8.89
N ALA A 119 1.00 9.94 8.80
CA ALA A 119 0.64 11.02 7.88
C ALA A 119 1.87 11.83 7.47
N LEU A 120 2.46 11.45 6.33
CA LEU A 120 3.53 12.22 5.68
C LEU A 120 2.93 13.44 4.97
N ARG A 121 3.62 14.58 5.09
CA ARG A 121 3.17 15.87 4.57
C ARG A 121 4.33 16.66 3.98
N ASP A 122 4.09 17.27 2.83
CA ASP A 122 4.99 18.28 2.28
C ASP A 122 4.87 19.58 3.10
N GLY A 123 5.97 19.93 3.77
CA GLY A 123 6.14 21.19 4.49
C GLY A 123 6.43 22.34 3.54
N ARG A 124 7.39 23.20 3.87
CA ARG A 124 7.78 24.29 2.95
C ARG A 124 8.57 23.71 1.78
N ALA A 125 8.11 23.95 0.55
CA ALA A 125 8.93 23.75 -0.64
C ALA A 125 10.16 24.66 -0.59
N ARG A 126 11.36 24.10 -0.73
CA ARG A 126 12.64 24.81 -0.83
C ARG A 126 12.97 25.23 -2.26
N LEU A 127 12.41 24.50 -3.23
CA LEU A 127 12.42 24.79 -4.67
C LEU A 127 11.02 24.53 -5.26
N VAL A 128 10.61 25.35 -6.23
CA VAL A 128 9.32 25.23 -6.95
C VAL A 128 9.62 24.96 -8.43
N PRO A 129 9.03 23.92 -9.06
CA PRO A 129 9.28 23.61 -10.48
C PRO A 129 8.87 24.79 -11.39
N ASP A 130 9.64 25.00 -12.46
CA ASP A 130 9.50 26.17 -13.34
C ASP A 130 9.27 25.80 -14.81
N ARG A 131 9.95 24.73 -15.28
CA ARG A 131 9.87 24.22 -16.67
C ARG A 131 10.61 22.89 -16.81
N GLN A 132 10.24 22.14 -17.85
CA GLN A 132 11.02 21.04 -18.41
C GLN A 132 11.51 21.43 -19.82
N ARG A 133 12.75 21.06 -20.17
CA ARG A 133 13.27 21.10 -21.54
C ARG A 133 13.63 19.68 -22.00
N VAL A 134 13.33 19.32 -23.24
CA VAL A 134 13.82 18.10 -23.90
C VAL A 134 14.98 18.48 -24.82
N ASP A 135 16.09 17.75 -24.71
CA ASP A 135 17.33 18.03 -25.44
C ASP A 135 17.56 16.99 -26.54
N ARG A 136 17.37 15.70 -26.22
CA ARG A 136 17.61 14.55 -27.11
C ARG A 136 16.60 13.43 -26.82
N ILE A 137 16.13 12.76 -27.86
CA ILE A 137 15.49 11.42 -27.79
C ILE A 137 16.24 10.53 -28.79
N ARG A 138 16.65 9.34 -28.38
CA ARG A 138 17.24 8.31 -29.26
C ARG A 138 16.89 6.91 -28.78
N ALA A 139 16.76 5.99 -29.73
CA ALA A 139 16.94 4.55 -29.49
C ALA A 139 18.46 4.26 -29.48
N VAL A 140 18.93 3.41 -28.56
CA VAL A 140 20.34 3.04 -28.40
C VAL A 140 20.43 1.52 -28.19
N TYR A 141 21.30 0.84 -28.94
CA TYR A 141 21.63 -0.56 -28.70
C TYR A 141 22.81 -0.66 -27.73
N ARG A 142 22.72 -1.57 -26.74
CA ARG A 142 23.80 -1.75 -25.74
C ARG A 142 25.16 -2.12 -26.34
N ARG A 143 25.20 -2.74 -27.53
CA ARG A 143 26.45 -3.09 -28.24
C ARG A 143 27.16 -1.91 -28.91
N ASP A 144 26.46 -0.82 -29.20
CA ASP A 144 27.04 0.36 -29.87
C ASP A 144 27.63 1.37 -28.87
N ALA A 145 27.65 1.01 -27.58
CA ALA A 145 27.90 1.90 -26.45
C ALA A 145 29.39 2.11 -26.13
N ASP A 146 30.23 1.11 -26.41
CA ASP A 146 31.63 1.06 -25.95
C ASP A 146 32.58 1.94 -26.76
N ALA A 147 32.08 2.67 -27.77
CA ALA A 147 32.88 3.39 -28.75
C ALA A 147 32.94 4.92 -28.57
N ASP A 148 32.06 5.54 -27.75
CA ASP A 148 32.01 7.00 -27.61
C ASP A 148 31.30 7.43 -26.29
N ALA A 149 31.11 8.73 -26.07
CA ALA A 149 30.58 9.37 -24.86
C ALA A 149 29.16 8.95 -24.40
N ASP A 150 28.46 8.08 -25.14
CA ASP A 150 27.22 7.45 -24.69
C ASP A 150 27.49 6.30 -23.67
N ALA A 151 28.76 5.88 -23.47
CA ALA A 151 29.16 4.86 -22.49
C ALA A 151 28.76 5.16 -21.03
N ASP A 152 28.87 6.41 -20.55
CA ASP A 152 28.44 6.76 -19.18
C ASP A 152 26.91 6.75 -19.04
N LEU A 153 26.16 7.09 -20.11
CA LEU A 153 24.69 6.98 -20.12
C LEU A 153 24.25 5.52 -19.96
N LEU A 154 24.96 4.59 -20.61
CA LEU A 154 24.68 3.16 -20.50
C LEU A 154 25.36 2.49 -19.30
N ARG A 155 26.34 3.12 -18.63
CA ARG A 155 26.77 2.75 -17.26
C ARG A 155 25.68 3.07 -16.24
N VAL A 156 25.07 4.25 -16.33
CA VAL A 156 23.89 4.63 -15.52
C VAL A 156 22.70 3.71 -15.81
N ALA A 157 22.55 3.20 -17.04
CA ALA A 157 21.53 2.20 -17.38
C ALA A 157 21.91 0.76 -16.95
N GLY A 158 23.18 0.37 -17.05
CA GLY A 158 23.67 -0.98 -16.76
C GLY A 158 23.70 -1.28 -15.27
N ALA A 159 24.04 -0.30 -14.44
CA ALA A 159 23.84 -0.38 -12.99
C ALA A 159 22.35 -0.35 -12.58
N ALA A 160 21.45 0.11 -13.46
CA ALA A 160 20.02 0.22 -13.20
C ALA A 160 19.20 -1.01 -13.61
N PHE A 161 19.72 -1.88 -14.49
CA PHE A 161 19.03 -3.06 -14.99
C PHE A 161 19.97 -4.27 -15.09
N GLN A 162 19.91 -5.16 -14.10
CA GLN A 162 20.52 -6.49 -14.21
C GLN A 162 19.77 -7.30 -15.29
N ALA A 163 20.45 -7.59 -16.39
CA ALA A 163 20.00 -8.48 -17.47
C ALA A 163 21.08 -9.53 -17.73
N SER A 164 20.71 -10.73 -18.17
CA SER A 164 21.69 -11.78 -18.47
C SER A 164 22.58 -11.40 -19.66
N GLU A 165 23.81 -11.90 -19.71
CA GLU A 165 24.78 -11.57 -20.78
C GLU A 165 24.24 -11.87 -22.20
N HIS A 166 23.33 -12.84 -22.33
CA HIS A 166 22.66 -13.16 -23.59
C HIS A 166 21.54 -12.16 -23.98
N GLU A 167 20.88 -11.51 -23.03
CA GLU A 167 19.83 -10.51 -23.28
C GLU A 167 20.40 -9.12 -23.58
N GLN A 168 21.54 -8.78 -22.98
CA GLN A 168 22.21 -7.49 -23.10
C GLN A 168 22.49 -7.08 -24.57
N ALA A 169 22.48 -8.02 -25.51
CA ALA A 169 22.87 -7.81 -26.90
C ALA A 169 21.76 -7.35 -27.87
N ARG A 170 20.48 -7.55 -27.56
CA ARG A 170 19.49 -7.82 -28.63
C ARG A 170 18.56 -6.68 -29.07
N PHE A 171 18.23 -5.74 -28.19
CA PHE A 171 17.12 -4.79 -28.42
C PHE A 171 17.45 -3.34 -28.03
N PRO A 172 16.82 -2.33 -28.66
CA PRO A 172 17.08 -0.93 -28.37
C PRO A 172 16.38 -0.44 -27.10
N VAL A 173 17.13 0.28 -26.26
CA VAL A 173 16.60 1.09 -25.15
C VAL A 173 16.36 2.50 -25.67
N VAL A 174 15.19 3.08 -25.41
CA VAL A 174 14.94 4.50 -25.75
C VAL A 174 15.29 5.39 -24.57
N VAL A 175 16.10 6.41 -24.83
CA VAL A 175 16.56 7.38 -23.84
C VAL A 175 16.09 8.78 -24.22
N ILE A 176 15.29 9.38 -23.35
CA ILE A 176 14.93 10.81 -23.38
C ILE A 176 15.86 11.54 -22.41
N THR A 177 16.59 12.55 -22.87
CA THR A 177 17.40 13.41 -22.01
C THR A 177 16.98 14.88 -22.11
N GLY A 178 17.14 15.59 -21.00
CA GLY A 178 16.84 17.02 -20.96
C GLY A 178 17.19 17.65 -19.62
N VAL A 179 16.59 18.81 -19.35
CA VAL A 179 16.79 19.59 -18.11
C VAL A 179 15.45 19.91 -17.47
N VAL A 180 15.32 19.65 -16.17
CA VAL A 180 14.29 20.25 -15.30
C VAL A 180 14.90 21.42 -14.54
N SER A 181 14.14 22.49 -14.32
CA SER A 181 14.61 23.61 -13.51
C SER A 181 13.56 24.15 -12.55
N ALA A 182 13.99 24.60 -11.39
CA ALA A 182 13.16 25.03 -10.28
C ALA A 182 13.74 26.27 -9.57
N ARG A 183 12.87 27.20 -9.15
CA ARG A 183 13.28 28.47 -8.51
C ARG A 183 13.15 28.40 -6.99
N LYS A 184 14.00 29.13 -6.24
CA LYS A 184 13.77 29.32 -4.80
C LYS A 184 12.50 30.16 -4.54
N PRO A 185 11.67 29.83 -3.51
CA PRO A 185 10.45 30.57 -3.20
C PRO A 185 10.69 32.02 -2.75
N THR A 186 11.85 32.29 -2.14
CA THR A 186 12.27 33.59 -1.64
C THR A 186 13.50 34.10 -2.40
N PRO A 187 13.65 35.42 -2.64
CA PRO A 187 14.93 36.00 -3.04
C PRO A 187 16.03 35.65 -2.02
N SER A 188 17.27 35.46 -2.48
CA SER A 188 18.41 35.18 -1.61
C SER A 188 19.34 36.41 -1.57
N PRO A 189 19.68 36.96 -0.39
CA PRO A 189 20.63 38.07 -0.29
C PRO A 189 22.08 37.64 -0.58
N SER A 190 22.36 36.33 -0.59
CA SER A 190 23.61 35.72 -1.02
C SER A 190 23.39 34.86 -2.26
N CYS A 191 24.17 35.11 -3.31
CA CYS A 191 24.28 34.20 -4.44
C CYS A 191 25.18 33.02 -4.09
N LEU A 192 24.82 31.80 -4.52
CA LEU A 192 25.75 30.67 -4.47
C LEU A 192 26.98 30.88 -5.39
N CYS A 193 26.84 31.72 -6.42
CA CYS A 193 27.90 32.21 -7.31
C CYS A 193 28.92 33.18 -6.67
N GLY A 194 28.88 33.40 -5.35
CA GLY A 194 29.82 34.25 -4.60
C GLY A 194 29.70 35.77 -4.81
N ARG A 195 29.13 36.23 -5.93
CA ARG A 195 28.95 37.66 -6.24
C ARG A 195 27.84 38.28 -5.38
N ARG A 196 28.10 39.48 -4.83
CA ARG A 196 27.11 40.32 -4.13
C ARG A 196 26.64 41.46 -5.04
N ARG A 197 25.33 41.76 -5.00
CA ARG A 197 24.72 42.99 -5.54
C ARG A 197 23.89 43.65 -4.43
N ALA A 198 23.58 44.93 -4.55
CA ALA A 198 22.72 45.62 -3.58
C ALA A 198 21.33 44.97 -3.50
N ALA A 199 20.74 44.94 -2.30
CA ALA A 199 19.62 44.06 -1.95
C ALA A 199 18.31 44.26 -2.75
N ALA A 200 18.19 45.33 -3.54
CA ALA A 200 17.01 45.62 -4.36
C ALA A 200 17.00 44.92 -5.74
N ALA A 201 18.09 44.28 -6.17
CA ALA A 201 18.25 43.80 -7.55
C ALA A 201 18.77 42.34 -7.67
N ALA A 202 18.54 41.51 -6.65
CA ALA A 202 18.94 40.10 -6.64
C ALA A 202 17.85 39.19 -7.24
N GLY A 203 18.12 38.62 -8.42
CA GLY A 203 17.26 37.61 -9.04
C GLY A 203 17.16 36.32 -8.19
N ARG A 204 16.09 35.53 -8.40
CA ARG A 204 15.92 34.28 -7.67
C ARG A 204 16.86 33.21 -8.26
N PRO A 205 17.73 32.58 -7.45
CA PRO A 205 18.57 31.49 -7.96
C PRO A 205 17.71 30.30 -8.38
N VAL A 206 18.13 29.67 -9.46
CA VAL A 206 17.48 28.51 -10.10
C VAL A 206 18.41 27.32 -9.94
N LEU A 207 17.86 26.19 -9.46
CA LEU A 207 18.52 24.89 -9.65
C LEU A 207 18.01 24.29 -10.95
N SER A 208 18.94 23.85 -11.79
CA SER A 208 18.68 22.91 -12.87
C SER A 208 19.28 21.55 -12.52
N ALA A 209 18.59 20.48 -12.89
CA ALA A 209 19.14 19.12 -12.94
C ALA A 209 18.89 18.57 -14.34
N ARG A 210 19.81 17.75 -14.83
CA ARG A 210 19.49 16.90 -15.99
C ARG A 210 18.59 15.77 -15.53
N TYR A 211 17.77 15.30 -16.45
CA TYR A 211 17.00 14.09 -16.27
C TYR A 211 17.24 13.14 -17.44
N TRP A 212 17.06 11.85 -17.13
CA TRP A 212 17.07 10.76 -18.09
C TRP A 212 15.80 9.94 -17.86
N ILE A 213 15.01 9.74 -18.91
CA ILE A 213 14.00 8.68 -18.95
C ILE A 213 14.55 7.56 -19.82
N LEU A 214 14.66 6.37 -19.25
CA LEU A 214 15.00 5.14 -19.95
C LEU A 214 13.72 4.32 -20.14
N LEU A 215 13.54 3.74 -21.33
CA LEU A 215 12.44 2.85 -21.68
C LEU A 215 13.01 1.58 -22.32
N GLU A 216 12.70 0.43 -21.72
CA GLU A 216 13.24 -0.88 -22.11
C GLU A 216 12.11 -1.92 -22.13
N GLU A 217 11.95 -2.62 -23.25
CA GLU A 217 11.02 -3.76 -23.34
C GLU A 217 11.51 -4.90 -22.43
N LYS A 218 10.59 -5.50 -21.66
CA LYS A 218 10.86 -6.66 -20.77
C LYS A 218 10.11 -7.92 -21.20
N SER A 219 8.97 -7.76 -21.85
CA SER A 219 8.22 -8.80 -22.57
C SER A 219 7.36 -8.11 -23.64
N ASP A 220 6.68 -8.89 -24.48
CA ASP A 220 5.67 -8.38 -25.41
C ASP A 220 4.43 -7.77 -24.71
N THR A 221 4.33 -7.89 -23.39
CA THR A 221 3.29 -7.23 -22.56
C THR A 221 3.84 -6.10 -21.66
N GLN A 222 5.16 -5.89 -21.56
CA GLN A 222 5.74 -4.98 -20.55
C GLN A 222 6.87 -4.09 -21.07
N VAL A 223 6.75 -2.78 -20.81
CA VAL A 223 7.84 -1.80 -20.96
C VAL A 223 8.22 -1.25 -19.58
N ALA A 224 9.46 -1.51 -19.15
CA ALA A 224 10.03 -0.89 -17.97
C ALA A 224 10.42 0.56 -18.26
N PHE A 225 10.23 1.44 -17.28
CA PHE A 225 10.67 2.83 -17.32
C PHE A 225 11.48 3.19 -16.08
N ARG A 226 12.46 4.09 -16.24
CA ARG A 226 13.19 4.70 -15.12
C ARG A 226 13.45 6.18 -15.39
N VAL A 227 13.15 7.02 -14.41
CA VAL A 227 13.39 8.46 -14.40
C VAL A 227 14.46 8.78 -13.35
N ASN A 228 15.65 9.22 -13.78
CA ASN A 228 16.75 9.63 -12.89
C ASN A 228 16.97 11.15 -12.97
N LEU A 229 17.46 11.76 -11.88
CA LEU A 229 17.89 13.16 -11.79
C LEU A 229 19.36 13.26 -11.38
N GLY A 230 20.07 14.27 -11.89
CA GLY A 230 21.52 14.45 -11.67
C GLY A 230 22.07 15.70 -12.37
N ASP A 231 23.40 15.80 -12.52
CA ASP A 231 24.11 16.95 -13.08
C ASP A 231 23.57 18.30 -12.55
N TYR A 232 23.50 18.42 -11.22
CA TYR A 232 22.93 19.57 -10.53
C TYR A 232 23.74 20.86 -10.76
N GLN A 233 23.09 21.89 -11.30
CA GLN A 233 23.71 23.17 -11.66
C GLN A 233 22.90 24.35 -11.13
N TRP A 234 23.56 25.24 -10.37
CA TRP A 234 22.97 26.49 -9.89
C TRP A 234 23.21 27.64 -10.87
N SER A 235 22.14 28.28 -11.33
CA SER A 235 22.20 29.48 -12.18
C SER A 235 21.48 30.67 -11.53
N CYS A 236 21.82 31.88 -11.97
CA CYS A 236 21.28 33.13 -11.42
C CYS A 236 21.37 34.27 -12.44
N ASP A 237 20.63 35.35 -12.22
CA ASP A 237 20.61 36.49 -13.16
C ASP A 237 21.90 37.35 -13.17
N HIS A 238 22.96 36.94 -12.47
CA HIS A 238 24.27 37.63 -12.51
C HIS A 238 25.05 37.37 -13.81
N ASP A 239 24.75 36.28 -14.53
CA ASP A 239 25.48 35.90 -15.76
C ASP A 239 24.98 36.64 -17.02
N ARG A 240 23.78 37.23 -16.98
CA ARG A 240 23.11 37.86 -18.14
C ARG A 240 23.76 39.14 -18.69
N HIS A 241 24.93 39.55 -18.18
CA HIS A 241 25.68 40.72 -18.64
C HIS A 241 27.14 40.42 -19.02
N ALA A 242 27.55 39.15 -19.09
CA ALA A 242 28.93 38.74 -19.39
C ALA A 242 29.17 38.49 -20.91
N THR A 243 28.68 39.37 -21.78
CA THR A 243 28.97 39.33 -23.23
C THR A 243 30.06 40.35 -23.58
N HIS A 244 31.26 39.87 -23.91
CA HIS A 244 32.42 40.69 -24.25
C HIS A 244 32.29 41.42 -25.60
N PRO A 245 32.77 42.67 -25.67
CA PRO A 245 33.49 43.21 -26.82
C PRO A 245 35.01 43.17 -26.59
N SER A 246 35.80 43.17 -27.67
CA SER A 246 37.27 43.19 -27.65
C SER A 246 37.87 44.61 -27.44
N PRO A 247 39.14 44.76 -27.03
CA PRO A 247 39.67 46.02 -26.49
C PRO A 247 40.41 46.92 -27.49
N LEU A 248 40.41 48.23 -27.21
CA LEU A 248 41.36 49.23 -27.71
C LEU A 248 41.75 50.22 -26.57
N PRO A 249 42.87 50.98 -26.67
CA PRO A 249 43.61 51.42 -25.48
C PRO A 249 43.35 52.87 -24.97
N SER A 250 43.88 53.11 -23.76
CA SER A 250 44.04 54.35 -22.98
C SER A 250 45.09 55.35 -23.58
N PRO A 251 45.36 56.58 -23.05
CA PRO A 251 45.07 57.06 -21.69
C PRO A 251 44.71 58.57 -21.41
N SER A 252 44.08 58.79 -20.23
CA SER A 252 44.38 59.79 -19.17
C SER A 252 43.99 61.30 -19.34
N PRO A 253 44.23 62.24 -18.37
CA PRO A 253 43.09 62.78 -17.58
C PRO A 253 43.10 64.30 -17.22
N SER A 254 41.93 64.87 -16.85
CA SER A 254 41.88 66.16 -16.13
C SER A 254 40.67 66.38 -15.20
N THR A 255 41.00 66.74 -13.95
CA THR A 255 40.35 67.70 -13.02
C THR A 255 39.51 68.84 -13.65
N SER A 256 38.54 69.49 -12.99
CA SER A 256 38.04 69.44 -11.60
C SER A 256 36.54 69.91 -11.43
N PRO A 257 36.05 70.76 -10.48
CA PRO A 257 35.04 70.26 -9.53
C PRO A 257 33.74 71.09 -9.31
N ARG A 258 32.78 70.45 -8.61
CA ARG A 258 31.71 70.98 -7.72
C ARG A 258 31.29 72.46 -7.78
N THR A 259 29.96 72.67 -7.77
CA THR A 259 29.33 73.73 -6.96
C THR A 259 28.23 73.15 -6.06
N HIS A 260 27.92 73.84 -4.95
CA HIS A 260 26.80 73.57 -4.04
C HIS A 260 25.86 74.78 -4.01
N ARG A 261 24.56 74.55 -3.79
CA ARG A 261 23.74 75.47 -2.98
C ARG A 261 22.61 74.74 -2.27
N ALA A 262 22.09 75.36 -1.22
CA ALA A 262 21.07 74.81 -0.34
C ALA A 262 19.80 75.68 -0.36
N GLY A 263 18.69 75.10 0.10
CA GLY A 263 17.44 75.81 0.37
C GLY A 263 16.74 75.15 1.56
N SER A 264 16.35 75.95 2.54
CA SER A 264 15.63 75.53 3.75
C SER A 264 14.37 76.39 3.92
N ILE A 265 13.36 75.88 4.65
CA ILE A 265 12.33 76.72 5.28
C ILE A 265 11.62 75.93 6.39
N LEU A 266 11.08 76.68 7.36
CA LEU A 266 10.38 76.26 8.58
C LEU A 266 8.83 76.42 8.37
N ARG A 267 7.87 76.06 9.25
CA ARG A 267 7.86 75.72 10.68
C ARG A 267 6.53 75.04 11.09
N LEU A 268 6.49 74.65 12.37
CA LEU A 268 5.33 74.61 13.30
C LEU A 268 4.43 73.36 13.37
N ARG A 269 3.73 73.30 14.51
CA ARG A 269 2.84 72.25 15.03
C ARG A 269 1.49 72.87 15.40
N LEU A 270 0.46 72.05 15.56
CA LEU A 270 -0.56 72.25 16.59
C LEU A 270 -1.11 70.90 17.08
N SER A 271 -1.87 70.91 18.18
CA SER A 271 -2.20 69.71 18.96
C SER A 271 -3.56 69.82 19.63
N THR A 272 -4.25 68.69 19.86
CA THR A 272 -5.26 68.56 20.93
C THR A 272 -5.51 67.09 21.30
N ARG A 273 -6.27 66.85 22.39
CA ARG A 273 -6.31 65.59 23.14
C ARG A 273 -7.65 65.44 23.86
N VAL A 274 -8.28 64.25 23.84
CA VAL A 274 -9.53 63.92 24.58
C VAL A 274 -9.40 62.54 25.26
N GLN A 275 -10.30 62.16 26.17
CA GLN A 275 -10.04 61.24 27.30
C GLN A 275 -10.81 59.89 27.34
N ARG A 276 -10.09 58.87 27.85
CA ARG A 276 -10.47 57.77 28.78
C ARG A 276 -11.93 57.28 28.96
N SER A 277 -12.03 55.94 29.01
CA SER A 277 -12.63 55.12 30.11
C SER A 277 -11.86 53.78 30.16
N SER A 278 -11.20 53.38 31.27
CA SER A 278 -11.65 52.56 32.43
C SER A 278 -12.30 51.20 32.08
N GLY A 279 -11.83 50.03 32.57
CA GLY A 279 -10.69 49.73 33.47
C GLY A 279 -10.61 48.23 33.82
N GLY A 280 -9.55 47.77 34.53
CA GLY A 280 -9.41 46.35 34.93
C GLY A 280 -8.12 46.04 35.72
N SER A 281 -8.12 44.95 36.51
CA SER A 281 -7.07 44.62 37.51
C SER A 281 -7.13 43.13 37.87
N LYS A 282 -6.07 42.42 38.29
CA LYS A 282 -4.61 42.64 38.53
C LYS A 282 -3.92 41.27 38.22
N LYS A 283 -2.70 40.82 38.58
CA LYS A 283 -1.54 41.20 39.44
C LYS A 283 -0.33 40.34 38.95
N LYS A 284 0.94 40.75 39.13
CA LYS A 284 2.12 39.84 39.08
C LYS A 284 3.11 40.20 40.19
N LYS A 285 3.74 39.20 40.84
CA LYS A 285 4.82 39.39 41.83
C LYS A 285 6.20 39.21 41.17
N LYS A 286 7.19 39.97 41.63
CA LYS A 286 8.62 39.60 41.57
C LYS A 286 9.03 39.05 42.94
N LEU A 287 10.07 38.21 42.97
CA LEU A 287 11.07 38.17 44.04
C LEU A 287 12.45 37.96 43.40
N ALA A 288 13.52 38.19 44.16
CA ALA A 288 14.92 38.17 43.70
C ALA A 288 15.87 37.84 44.86
N PHE A 289 17.18 37.95 44.61
CA PHE A 289 18.32 37.60 45.50
C PHE A 289 18.57 36.08 45.65
N ALA A 290 19.80 35.61 45.88
CA ALA A 290 21.10 36.30 46.04
C ALA A 290 22.21 35.60 45.22
N ALA A 291 23.42 36.18 45.21
CA ALA A 291 24.62 35.57 44.63
C ALA A 291 25.82 35.75 45.57
N ALA A 292 26.68 34.72 45.66
CA ALA A 292 27.96 34.75 46.38
C ALA A 292 28.86 33.57 45.94
N GLY A 293 30.19 33.76 45.98
CA GLY A 293 31.18 32.67 45.95
C GLY A 293 31.76 32.27 44.58
N VAL A 294 33.02 32.65 44.33
CA VAL A 294 33.93 32.17 43.27
C VAL A 294 35.36 32.22 43.88
N PRO A 295 36.14 31.12 43.86
CA PRO A 295 37.24 30.95 42.89
C PRO A 295 37.15 29.61 42.13
N ALA A 296 37.69 29.39 40.92
CA ALA A 296 38.60 30.13 40.01
C ALA A 296 40.08 29.69 39.96
N ASP A 297 40.29 28.42 39.63
CA ASP A 297 41.56 27.84 39.21
C ASP A 297 41.56 27.66 37.66
N ARG A 298 42.73 27.75 37.01
CA ARG A 298 42.86 27.80 35.54
C ARG A 298 43.69 26.65 34.99
N GLU A 299 43.27 26.11 33.84
CA GLU A 299 44.23 25.75 32.78
C GLU A 299 43.59 25.85 31.37
N GLU A 300 44.35 25.53 30.32
CA GLU A 300 44.25 26.17 29.00
C GLU A 300 42.96 25.94 28.19
N LEU A 301 42.50 27.01 27.52
CA LEU A 301 41.50 26.96 26.44
C LEU A 301 42.17 27.19 25.09
N ALA A 302 42.48 26.11 24.38
CA ALA A 302 42.80 26.21 22.95
C ALA A 302 41.57 26.72 22.17
N PRO A 303 41.74 27.58 21.15
CA PRO A 303 40.61 28.12 20.39
C PRO A 303 39.98 27.04 19.51
N LEU A 304 38.85 26.49 19.98
CA LEU A 304 37.95 25.65 19.19
C LEU A 304 37.40 26.45 18.00
N VAL A 305 38.13 26.41 16.87
CA VAL A 305 37.60 26.83 15.57
C VAL A 305 36.38 25.96 15.28
N PRO A 306 35.16 26.52 15.15
CA PRO A 306 33.99 25.72 14.83
C PRO A 306 34.20 25.04 13.47
N ALA A 307 34.07 23.72 13.42
CA ALA A 307 34.09 22.99 12.16
C ALA A 307 33.09 23.63 11.20
N ALA A 308 33.56 24.05 10.02
CA ALA A 308 32.74 24.79 9.08
C ALA A 308 31.49 23.97 8.72
N ALA A 309 30.31 24.47 9.10
CA ALA A 309 29.06 23.75 8.90
C ALA A 309 28.92 23.38 7.42
N ALA A 310 28.88 22.07 7.14
CA ALA A 310 28.72 21.56 5.80
C ALA A 310 27.48 22.21 5.17
N LYS A 311 27.64 22.80 3.97
CA LYS A 311 26.50 23.35 3.24
C LYS A 311 25.57 22.19 2.91
N GLU A 312 24.31 22.24 3.36
CA GLU A 312 23.27 21.40 2.77
C GLU A 312 23.21 21.72 1.27
N GLU A 313 23.73 20.82 0.42
CA GLU A 313 23.52 20.91 -1.02
C GLU A 313 22.05 20.61 -1.30
N LEU A 314 21.38 21.55 -1.94
CA LEU A 314 19.93 21.58 -2.07
C LEU A 314 19.49 20.74 -3.28
N GLU A 315 19.42 19.42 -3.09
CA GLU A 315 19.00 18.47 -4.12
C GLU A 315 17.48 18.34 -4.27
N PHE A 316 17.05 17.68 -5.35
CA PHE A 316 15.66 17.30 -5.58
C PHE A 316 15.31 15.98 -4.87
N ASN A 317 14.35 16.04 -3.94
CA ASN A 317 13.84 14.90 -3.16
C ASN A 317 12.34 14.65 -3.41
N ARG A 318 11.83 15.16 -4.53
CA ARG A 318 10.52 14.86 -5.09
C ARG A 318 10.64 14.77 -6.60
N VAL A 319 10.09 13.71 -7.18
CA VAL A 319 9.86 13.59 -8.62
C VAL A 319 8.35 13.49 -8.87
N TRP A 320 7.89 14.15 -9.93
CA TRP A 320 6.55 13.96 -10.50
C TRP A 320 6.65 13.43 -11.92
N MET A 321 5.80 12.46 -12.26
CA MET A 321 5.48 12.09 -13.62
C MET A 321 4.06 12.57 -13.97
N THR A 322 3.88 13.21 -15.12
CA THR A 322 2.58 13.71 -15.60
C THR A 322 2.13 12.95 -16.85
N LEU A 323 0.99 12.27 -16.75
CA LEU A 323 0.39 11.46 -17.82
C LEU A 323 -0.93 12.10 -18.27
N ALA A 324 -1.31 11.98 -19.53
CA ALA A 324 -2.66 12.38 -19.95
C ALA A 324 -3.70 11.34 -19.54
N SER A 325 -4.92 11.81 -19.25
CA SER A 325 -6.08 10.98 -18.93
C SER A 325 -7.34 11.80 -19.19
N SER A 326 -8.42 11.21 -19.73
CA SER A 326 -9.68 11.95 -19.93
C SER A 326 -10.57 11.92 -18.70
N ARG A 327 -11.63 12.73 -18.67
CA ARG A 327 -12.47 12.94 -17.48
C ARG A 327 -13.34 11.71 -17.16
N GLU A 328 -13.62 10.93 -18.19
CA GLU A 328 -14.45 9.73 -18.24
C GLU A 328 -13.66 8.46 -17.87
N GLU A 329 -12.34 8.54 -17.91
CA GLU A 329 -11.44 7.42 -17.61
C GLU A 329 -11.43 7.12 -16.10
N ARG A 330 -11.80 5.88 -15.78
CA ARG A 330 -11.90 5.36 -14.41
C ARG A 330 -10.64 4.57 -14.05
N PHE A 331 -10.28 4.59 -12.77
CA PHE A 331 -9.04 4.00 -12.26
C PHE A 331 -9.36 2.96 -11.18
N TYR A 332 -8.75 1.78 -11.32
CA TYR A 332 -8.95 0.61 -10.45
C TYR A 332 -7.59 0.06 -9.99
N GLY A 333 -7.56 -0.63 -8.85
CA GLY A 333 -6.34 -1.16 -8.24
C GLY A 333 -6.02 -0.46 -6.91
N PHE A 334 -4.75 -0.04 -6.75
CA PHE A 334 -4.18 0.60 -5.56
C PHE A 334 -4.05 -0.28 -4.29
N GLY A 335 -4.09 -1.60 -4.45
CA GLY A 335 -4.00 -2.58 -3.36
C GLY A 335 -5.38 -2.96 -2.82
N GLU A 336 -5.40 -3.53 -1.63
CA GLU A 336 -6.63 -3.76 -0.88
C GLU A 336 -7.17 -2.43 -0.35
N GLN A 337 -8.41 -2.09 -0.69
CA GLN A 337 -8.99 -0.76 -0.47
C GLN A 337 -10.45 -0.86 -0.04
N PHE A 338 -10.72 -0.56 1.23
CA PHE A 338 -12.01 -0.88 1.88
C PHE A 338 -13.14 0.15 1.65
N SER A 339 -12.87 1.32 1.03
CA SER A 339 -13.87 2.38 0.81
C SER A 339 -14.21 2.67 -0.65
N ARG A 340 -13.35 2.30 -1.59
CA ARG A 340 -13.42 2.75 -2.98
C ARG A 340 -12.91 1.66 -3.90
N VAL A 341 -13.65 1.41 -4.98
CA VAL A 341 -13.19 0.62 -6.14
C VAL A 341 -12.65 1.53 -7.24
N GLU A 342 -13.24 2.72 -7.39
CA GLU A 342 -12.93 3.70 -8.44
C GLU A 342 -12.27 4.94 -7.83
N PHE A 343 -11.18 5.42 -8.44
CA PHE A 343 -10.27 6.42 -7.87
C PHE A 343 -10.12 7.73 -8.68
N LYS A 344 -10.78 7.91 -9.82
CA LYS A 344 -10.80 9.19 -10.53
C LYS A 344 -11.37 10.30 -9.64
N GLY A 345 -10.76 11.48 -9.70
CA GLY A 345 -11.07 12.58 -8.79
C GLY A 345 -10.52 12.42 -7.36
N LYS A 346 -9.74 11.37 -7.06
CA LYS A 346 -9.07 11.18 -5.76
C LYS A 346 -7.57 11.51 -5.83
N ARG A 347 -6.93 11.58 -4.67
CA ARG A 347 -5.47 11.63 -4.50
C ARG A 347 -5.10 10.46 -3.60
N VAL A 348 -4.53 9.41 -4.17
CA VAL A 348 -4.33 8.11 -3.53
C VAL A 348 -2.91 8.02 -2.96
N PRO A 349 -2.71 8.03 -1.63
CA PRO A 349 -1.42 7.75 -1.02
C PRO A 349 -1.13 6.25 -1.03
N VAL A 350 0.12 5.87 -1.32
CA VAL A 350 0.59 4.47 -1.23
C VAL A 350 1.55 4.38 -0.05
N LEU A 351 1.00 4.00 1.11
CA LEU A 351 1.72 3.85 2.37
C LEU A 351 1.04 2.77 3.22
N VAL A 352 1.80 1.74 3.57
CA VAL A 352 1.37 0.65 4.46
C VAL A 352 0.99 1.26 5.83
N GLN A 353 -0.17 0.93 6.40
CA GLN A 353 -0.56 1.42 7.74
C GLN A 353 -1.76 0.65 8.31
N GLU A 354 -2.02 0.83 9.60
CA GLU A 354 -3.29 0.44 10.23
C GLU A 354 -4.49 0.97 9.43
N GLN A 355 -5.45 0.10 9.08
CA GLN A 355 -6.62 0.52 8.29
C GLN A 355 -7.47 1.56 9.03
N GLY A 356 -7.47 1.50 10.36
CA GLY A 356 -8.18 2.40 11.27
C GLY A 356 -9.66 2.05 11.46
N ILE A 357 -10.24 2.54 12.54
CA ILE A 357 -11.56 2.14 13.06
C ILE A 357 -12.65 3.12 12.59
N GLY A 358 -13.60 2.65 11.79
CA GLY A 358 -14.68 3.41 11.17
C GLY A 358 -14.31 4.03 9.83
N ARG A 359 -13.03 4.37 9.62
CA ARG A 359 -12.43 4.81 8.34
C ARG A 359 -13.12 6.00 7.64
N GLY A 360 -13.90 6.78 8.40
CA GLY A 360 -14.74 7.88 7.91
C GLY A 360 -16.17 7.82 8.45
N ASP A 361 -16.69 6.62 8.76
CA ASP A 361 -18.03 6.43 9.29
C ASP A 361 -18.16 7.01 10.71
N GLN A 362 -19.22 7.78 10.92
CA GLN A 362 -19.47 8.52 12.16
C GLN A 362 -20.64 7.90 12.95
N PRO A 363 -20.66 8.05 14.29
CA PRO A 363 -19.72 8.79 15.14
C PRO A 363 -18.46 8.00 15.55
N ILE A 364 -18.26 6.77 15.05
CA ILE A 364 -17.16 5.91 15.54
C ILE A 364 -15.77 6.44 15.18
N THR A 365 -15.55 6.92 13.94
CA THR A 365 -14.25 7.47 13.52
C THR A 365 -13.81 8.65 14.41
N PHE A 366 -14.75 9.51 14.82
CA PHE A 366 -14.52 10.59 15.80
C PHE A 366 -14.10 10.02 17.17
N ALA A 367 -14.81 9.01 17.67
CA ALA A 367 -14.54 8.42 18.98
C ALA A 367 -13.19 7.68 19.03
N ALA A 368 -12.83 6.96 17.97
CA ALA A 368 -11.51 6.34 17.80
C ALA A 368 -10.40 7.41 17.84
N ASN A 369 -10.50 8.46 17.02
CA ASN A 369 -9.53 9.55 16.98
C ASN A 369 -9.42 10.34 18.30
N LEU A 370 -10.48 10.39 19.11
CA LEU A 370 -10.49 11.02 20.44
C LEU A 370 -9.67 10.18 21.45
N VAL A 371 -9.90 8.87 21.47
CA VAL A 371 -9.22 7.92 22.37
C VAL A 371 -7.75 7.74 21.96
N SER A 372 -7.48 7.57 20.67
CA SER A 372 -6.12 7.42 20.14
C SER A 372 -5.98 8.16 18.80
N TYR A 373 -5.10 9.16 18.76
CA TYR A 373 -4.95 10.06 17.61
C TYR A 373 -4.74 9.31 16.29
N ARG A 374 -5.54 9.66 15.27
CA ARG A 374 -5.57 9.03 13.93
C ARG A 374 -6.02 7.56 13.85
N SER A 375 -6.25 6.87 14.97
CA SER A 375 -6.71 5.47 14.96
C SER A 375 -8.05 5.24 14.26
N GLY A 376 -8.83 6.28 13.97
CA GLY A 376 -10.05 6.18 13.16
C GLY A 376 -9.80 6.02 11.64
N GLY A 377 -8.56 6.12 11.16
CA GLY A 377 -8.23 5.98 9.74
C GLY A 377 -8.90 7.02 8.84
N ASN A 378 -9.01 6.69 7.55
CA ASN A 378 -9.83 7.38 6.56
C ASN A 378 -10.06 6.46 5.33
N TRP A 379 -10.72 6.94 4.28
CA TRP A 379 -11.05 6.12 3.09
C TRP A 379 -9.85 5.43 2.43
N SER A 380 -8.63 5.98 2.54
CA SER A 380 -7.40 5.46 1.92
C SER A 380 -6.42 4.72 2.85
N THR A 381 -6.73 4.52 4.13
CA THR A 381 -5.86 3.74 5.04
C THR A 381 -6.10 2.24 4.87
N THR A 382 -5.02 1.47 4.68
CA THR A 382 -5.04 0.02 4.40
C THR A 382 -3.71 -0.63 4.79
N TYR A 383 -3.78 -1.91 5.19
CA TYR A 383 -2.64 -2.77 5.47
C TYR A 383 -1.86 -3.17 4.21
N ALA A 384 -2.53 -3.26 3.06
CA ALA A 384 -1.95 -3.78 1.81
C ALA A 384 -2.17 -2.84 0.60
N PRO A 385 -1.57 -1.63 0.59
CA PRO A 385 -1.57 -0.78 -0.60
C PRO A 385 -0.60 -1.31 -1.67
N SER A 386 -0.92 -1.05 -2.94
CA SER A 386 -0.01 -1.33 -4.06
C SER A 386 0.08 -0.12 -4.99
N PRO A 387 1.27 0.29 -5.49
CA PRO A 387 1.42 1.36 -6.47
C PRO A 387 1.10 0.90 -7.90
N PHE A 388 0.11 0.02 -8.08
CA PHE A 388 -0.41 -0.48 -9.35
C PHE A 388 -1.80 0.11 -9.65
N TYR A 389 -2.07 0.43 -10.91
CA TYR A 389 -3.44 0.66 -11.38
C TYR A 389 -3.68 0.12 -12.79
N MET A 390 -4.95 -0.07 -13.12
CA MET A 390 -5.47 -0.25 -14.48
C MET A 390 -6.66 0.70 -14.71
N THR A 391 -6.95 1.06 -15.96
CA THR A 391 -8.04 2.00 -16.30
C THR A 391 -9.13 1.39 -17.17
N SER A 392 -10.29 2.05 -17.22
CA SER A 392 -11.37 1.76 -18.17
C SER A 392 -11.02 2.05 -19.65
N LYS A 393 -9.74 2.19 -19.99
CA LYS A 393 -9.20 2.28 -21.35
C LYS A 393 -8.08 1.25 -21.60
N MET A 394 -7.98 0.24 -20.75
CA MET A 394 -6.92 -0.79 -20.73
C MET A 394 -5.49 -0.20 -20.67
N ARG A 395 -5.33 0.97 -20.05
CA ARG A 395 -4.02 1.51 -19.67
C ARG A 395 -3.66 1.00 -18.29
N SER A 396 -2.40 0.65 -18.06
CA SER A 396 -1.93 0.20 -16.75
C SER A 396 -0.46 0.54 -16.52
N LEU A 397 -0.13 0.84 -15.26
CA LEU A 397 1.22 1.14 -14.80
C LEU A 397 1.37 0.71 -13.34
N TYR A 398 2.57 0.26 -12.96
CA TYR A 398 2.97 0.15 -11.56
C TYR A 398 4.37 0.70 -11.29
N LEU A 399 4.65 1.05 -10.02
CA LEU A 399 5.99 1.45 -9.56
C LEU A 399 6.73 0.28 -8.93
N GLU A 400 8.03 0.14 -9.24
CA GLU A 400 8.92 -0.89 -8.67
C GLU A 400 9.62 -0.42 -7.37
N GLY A 401 9.59 0.89 -7.06
CA GLY A 401 10.15 1.44 -5.82
C GLY A 401 9.21 1.31 -4.61
N TYR A 402 9.79 1.34 -3.40
CA TYR A 402 9.06 1.32 -2.12
C TYR A 402 8.84 2.71 -1.52
N ASP A 403 9.39 3.77 -2.13
CA ASP A 403 9.19 5.15 -1.69
C ASP A 403 7.70 5.50 -1.50
N TYR A 404 7.41 6.31 -0.48
CA TYR A 404 6.07 6.89 -0.35
C TYR A 404 5.69 7.62 -1.63
N SER A 405 4.57 7.23 -2.22
CA SER A 405 4.10 7.77 -3.49
C SER A 405 2.63 8.18 -3.39
N ILE A 406 2.22 9.12 -4.24
CA ILE A 406 0.87 9.65 -4.27
C ILE A 406 0.42 9.80 -5.71
N PHE A 407 -0.65 9.09 -6.08
CA PHE A 407 -1.27 9.18 -7.39
C PHE A 407 -2.39 10.23 -7.33
N ASP A 408 -2.13 11.42 -7.86
CA ASP A 408 -3.10 12.50 -7.95
C ASP A 408 -3.93 12.36 -9.25
N LEU A 409 -5.13 11.82 -9.08
CA LEU A 409 -6.15 11.59 -10.10
C LEU A 409 -7.21 12.71 -10.08
N THR A 410 -6.94 13.84 -9.40
CA THR A 410 -7.93 14.91 -9.15
C THR A 410 -8.19 15.82 -10.35
N LYS A 411 -7.63 15.51 -11.53
CA LYS A 411 -7.74 16.33 -12.73
C LYS A 411 -8.51 15.61 -13.85
N PRO A 412 -9.32 16.36 -14.62
CA PRO A 412 -10.06 15.79 -15.73
C PRO A 412 -9.14 15.40 -16.89
N ASP A 413 -8.00 16.07 -17.03
CA ASP A 413 -7.12 16.06 -18.21
C ASP A 413 -5.76 15.38 -18.00
N ARG A 414 -5.43 15.01 -16.75
CA ARG A 414 -4.14 14.37 -16.41
C ARG A 414 -4.19 13.51 -15.16
N VAL A 415 -3.22 12.61 -15.06
CA VAL A 415 -2.77 11.96 -13.83
C VAL A 415 -1.40 12.52 -13.46
N GLN A 416 -1.13 12.65 -12.16
CA GLN A 416 0.20 13.02 -11.68
C GLN A 416 0.67 12.08 -10.58
N ILE A 417 1.78 11.36 -10.83
CA ILE A 417 2.38 10.43 -9.87
C ILE A 417 3.51 11.17 -9.15
N GLN A 418 3.36 11.43 -7.86
CA GLN A 418 4.37 12.03 -6.99
C GLN A 418 5.14 10.93 -6.24
N VAL A 419 6.46 10.99 -6.22
CA VAL A 419 7.33 10.06 -5.46
C VAL A 419 8.23 10.86 -4.51
N TYR A 420 8.42 10.36 -3.28
CA TYR A 420 9.18 11.02 -2.21
C TYR A 420 10.69 10.71 -2.24
N GLY A 421 11.24 10.49 -3.44
CA GLY A 421 12.66 10.24 -3.69
C GLY A 421 13.23 11.14 -4.80
N SER A 422 14.45 10.82 -5.24
CA SER A 422 15.18 11.52 -6.32
C SER A 422 15.08 10.83 -7.70
N SER A 423 14.47 9.64 -7.76
CA SER A 423 14.22 8.89 -8.99
C SER A 423 12.84 8.21 -8.95
N VAL A 424 12.41 7.64 -10.08
CA VAL A 424 11.20 6.81 -10.19
C VAL A 424 11.51 5.62 -11.09
N GLN A 425 11.03 4.43 -10.74
CA GLN A 425 11.12 3.23 -11.57
C GLN A 425 9.80 2.44 -11.52
N GLY A 426 9.48 1.74 -12.60
CA GLY A 426 8.21 1.03 -12.76
C GLY A 426 8.03 0.42 -14.15
N ARG A 427 6.82 -0.07 -14.44
CA ARG A 427 6.46 -0.60 -15.76
C ARG A 427 5.13 -0.07 -16.25
N ILE A 428 5.02 0.06 -17.57
CA ILE A 428 3.77 0.26 -18.31
C ILE A 428 3.39 -1.11 -18.89
N LEU A 429 2.13 -1.53 -18.73
CA LEU A 429 1.65 -2.84 -19.15
C LEU A 429 0.74 -2.74 -20.38
N HIS A 430 0.73 -3.79 -21.18
CA HIS A 430 -0.13 -3.99 -22.34
C HIS A 430 -1.05 -5.20 -22.13
N GLY A 431 -2.31 -5.07 -22.54
CA GLY A 431 -3.32 -6.12 -22.53
C GLY A 431 -4.63 -5.62 -23.11
N GLY A 432 -5.40 -6.48 -23.75
CA GLY A 432 -6.73 -6.19 -24.29
C GLY A 432 -7.85 -6.26 -23.25
N SER A 433 -7.59 -6.88 -22.08
CA SER A 433 -8.56 -7.07 -21.00
C SER A 433 -7.95 -6.78 -19.61
N PRO A 434 -8.77 -6.48 -18.59
CA PRO A 434 -8.29 -6.34 -17.21
C PRO A 434 -7.61 -7.61 -16.68
N THR A 435 -8.07 -8.78 -17.13
CA THR A 435 -7.47 -10.08 -16.79
C THR A 435 -6.06 -10.25 -17.36
N GLU A 436 -5.80 -9.80 -18.59
CA GLU A 436 -4.44 -9.79 -19.16
C GLU A 436 -3.52 -8.82 -18.41
N LEU A 437 -4.03 -7.64 -18.03
CA LEU A 437 -3.26 -6.65 -17.28
C LEU A 437 -2.88 -7.16 -15.88
N ILE A 438 -3.77 -7.87 -15.18
CA ILE A 438 -3.46 -8.55 -13.91
C ILE A 438 -2.48 -9.71 -14.13
N THR A 439 -2.61 -10.46 -15.22
CA THR A 439 -1.70 -11.57 -15.55
C THR A 439 -0.28 -11.03 -15.79
N SER A 440 -0.12 -10.01 -16.63
CA SER A 440 1.17 -9.34 -16.89
C SER A 440 1.74 -8.67 -15.63
N TYR A 441 0.91 -8.04 -14.80
CA TYR A 441 1.36 -7.46 -13.53
C TYR A 441 1.92 -8.52 -12.56
N THR A 442 1.18 -9.61 -12.35
CA THR A 442 1.58 -10.67 -11.41
C THR A 442 2.71 -11.56 -11.93
N GLU A 443 2.99 -11.55 -13.24
CA GLU A 443 4.17 -12.18 -13.83
C GLU A 443 5.47 -11.59 -13.26
N SER A 444 5.54 -10.26 -13.16
CA SER A 444 6.74 -9.57 -12.68
C SER A 444 6.77 -9.42 -11.15
N THR A 445 5.64 -9.14 -10.49
CA THR A 445 5.62 -9.00 -9.03
C THR A 445 5.60 -10.33 -8.29
N GLY A 446 4.95 -11.36 -8.85
CA GLY A 446 4.87 -12.72 -8.32
C GLY A 446 3.44 -13.16 -7.98
N ARG A 447 3.20 -14.46 -8.10
CA ARG A 447 1.91 -15.14 -7.81
C ARG A 447 2.04 -16.03 -6.57
N PRO A 448 0.95 -16.24 -5.80
CA PRO A 448 0.98 -17.15 -4.66
C PRO A 448 1.12 -18.60 -5.14
N PRO A 449 1.55 -19.53 -4.26
CA PRO A 449 1.51 -20.95 -4.57
C PRO A 449 0.05 -21.42 -4.61
N ALA A 450 -0.21 -22.55 -5.27
CA ALA A 450 -1.45 -23.29 -5.03
C ALA A 450 -1.52 -23.67 -3.54
N LEU A 451 -2.67 -23.45 -2.91
CA LEU A 451 -2.86 -23.79 -1.49
C LEU A 451 -2.99 -25.31 -1.31
N PRO A 452 -2.43 -25.89 -0.25
CA PRO A 452 -2.69 -27.27 0.15
C PRO A 452 -4.19 -27.56 0.23
N ARG A 453 -4.60 -28.75 -0.18
CA ARG A 453 -6.04 -29.09 -0.26
C ARG A 453 -6.75 -28.98 1.09
N TRP A 454 -6.08 -29.30 2.20
CA TRP A 454 -6.70 -29.30 3.53
C TRP A 454 -7.30 -27.92 3.90
N ILE A 455 -6.60 -26.80 3.67
CA ILE A 455 -7.08 -25.46 4.08
C ILE A 455 -8.32 -25.01 3.28
N THR A 456 -8.46 -25.46 2.03
CA THR A 456 -9.62 -25.16 1.18
C THR A 456 -10.77 -26.17 1.28
N SER A 457 -10.59 -27.27 2.03
CA SER A 457 -11.54 -28.41 2.08
C SER A 457 -12.61 -28.35 3.17
N GLY A 458 -12.63 -27.31 4.01
CA GLY A 458 -13.60 -27.14 5.10
C GLY A 458 -13.49 -25.77 5.78
N ALA A 459 -14.35 -25.54 6.77
CA ALA A 459 -14.32 -24.32 7.57
C ALA A 459 -13.13 -24.29 8.54
N VAL A 460 -12.48 -23.14 8.67
CA VAL A 460 -11.43 -22.87 9.64
C VAL A 460 -12.06 -22.23 10.89
N VAL A 461 -12.11 -23.00 11.96
CA VAL A 461 -12.78 -22.62 13.21
C VAL A 461 -11.82 -21.78 14.05
N GLY A 462 -11.83 -20.48 13.84
CA GLY A 462 -11.14 -19.52 14.71
C GLY A 462 -11.89 -19.32 16.01
N MET A 463 -11.26 -19.74 17.12
CA MET A 463 -11.82 -19.67 18.47
C MET A 463 -10.73 -19.55 19.55
N GLN A 464 -11.13 -19.38 20.80
CA GLN A 464 -10.24 -19.24 21.95
C GLN A 464 -10.77 -20.02 23.17
N GLY A 465 -10.02 -20.01 24.27
CA GLY A 465 -10.48 -20.48 25.59
C GLY A 465 -9.97 -21.84 26.03
N GLY A 466 -8.87 -22.33 25.46
CA GLY A 466 -8.15 -23.50 25.96
C GLY A 466 -8.70 -24.85 25.51
N THR A 467 -8.00 -25.92 25.89
CA THR A 467 -8.25 -27.31 25.43
C THR A 467 -9.71 -27.74 25.57
N ASP A 468 -10.34 -27.49 26.71
CA ASP A 468 -11.72 -27.91 26.97
C ASP A 468 -12.75 -27.12 26.13
N ALA A 469 -12.48 -25.86 25.80
CA ALA A 469 -13.35 -25.10 24.90
C ALA A 469 -13.33 -25.72 23.50
N VAL A 470 -12.14 -26.00 22.98
CA VAL A 470 -11.96 -26.65 21.67
C VAL A 470 -12.63 -28.03 21.65
N ARG A 471 -12.42 -28.87 22.68
CA ARG A 471 -13.05 -30.20 22.75
C ARG A 471 -14.58 -30.15 22.83
N ARG A 472 -15.17 -29.18 23.54
CA ARG A 472 -16.64 -28.96 23.57
C ARG A 472 -17.19 -28.52 22.22
N VAL A 473 -16.59 -27.49 21.62
CA VAL A 473 -17.03 -26.94 20.32
C VAL A 473 -16.82 -27.97 19.21
N TRP A 474 -15.73 -28.75 19.23
CA TRP A 474 -15.53 -29.85 18.30
C TRP A 474 -16.66 -30.87 18.34
N LYS A 475 -17.09 -31.31 19.54
CA LYS A 475 -18.25 -32.21 19.65
C LYS A 475 -19.51 -31.59 19.01
N GLN A 476 -19.81 -30.33 19.33
CA GLN A 476 -20.96 -29.62 18.75
C GLN A 476 -20.91 -29.53 17.21
N LEU A 477 -19.71 -29.46 16.63
CA LEU A 477 -19.51 -29.46 15.18
C LEU A 477 -19.65 -30.87 14.56
N GLN A 478 -19.27 -31.92 15.29
CA GLN A 478 -19.58 -33.30 14.89
C GLN A 478 -21.09 -33.59 14.93
N ASP A 479 -21.78 -33.15 16.00
CA ASP A 479 -23.22 -33.32 16.19
C ASP A 479 -24.09 -32.63 15.08
N HIS A 480 -23.47 -31.84 14.20
CA HIS A 480 -24.10 -31.13 13.07
C HIS A 480 -23.53 -31.53 11.68
N ASP A 481 -22.66 -32.55 11.60
CA ASP A 481 -21.89 -32.95 10.41
C ASP A 481 -21.13 -31.79 9.73
N VAL A 482 -20.47 -30.91 10.49
CA VAL A 482 -19.82 -29.73 9.90
C VAL A 482 -18.52 -30.10 9.18
N PRO A 483 -18.33 -29.74 7.89
CA PRO A 483 -17.03 -29.86 7.21
C PRO A 483 -16.03 -28.86 7.81
N VAL A 484 -15.15 -29.33 8.70
CA VAL A 484 -14.09 -28.54 9.35
C VAL A 484 -12.73 -28.94 8.75
N SER A 485 -11.92 -27.96 8.36
CA SER A 485 -10.53 -28.19 7.91
C SER A 485 -9.52 -28.04 9.05
N ALA A 486 -9.71 -27.02 9.89
CA ALA A 486 -8.80 -26.72 10.99
C ALA A 486 -9.49 -25.98 12.15
N PHE A 487 -8.91 -26.09 13.34
CA PHE A 487 -9.09 -25.10 14.41
C PHE A 487 -7.96 -24.08 14.35
N TRP A 488 -8.29 -22.79 14.39
CA TRP A 488 -7.32 -21.70 14.52
C TRP A 488 -7.39 -21.11 15.94
N LEU A 489 -6.30 -21.28 16.67
CA LEU A 489 -6.21 -21.05 18.12
C LEU A 489 -5.19 -19.94 18.39
N GLN A 490 -5.59 -18.68 18.19
CA GLN A 490 -4.66 -17.55 18.34
C GLN A 490 -4.11 -17.40 19.76
N ASP A 491 -4.85 -17.88 20.76
CA ASP A 491 -4.48 -17.80 22.17
C ASP A 491 -3.67 -19.00 22.67
N TRP A 492 -3.04 -19.77 21.78
CA TRP A 492 -2.09 -20.82 22.11
C TRP A 492 -0.93 -20.35 23.02
N VAL A 493 -0.55 -19.06 22.91
CA VAL A 493 0.41 -18.34 23.78
C VAL A 493 -0.18 -17.87 25.13
N GLY A 494 -1.45 -18.17 25.39
CA GLY A 494 -2.21 -17.67 26.52
C GLY A 494 -2.62 -16.21 26.39
N GLN A 495 -3.37 -15.73 27.39
CA GLN A 495 -4.00 -14.41 27.38
C GLN A 495 -3.62 -13.53 28.58
N ARG A 496 -3.85 -12.23 28.43
CA ARG A 496 -3.81 -11.21 29.49
C ARG A 496 -4.96 -10.21 29.32
N LYS A 497 -5.58 -9.83 30.44
CA LYS A 497 -6.67 -8.84 30.46
C LYS A 497 -6.10 -7.43 30.38
N THR A 498 -6.70 -6.59 29.54
CA THR A 498 -6.30 -5.20 29.31
C THR A 498 -7.54 -4.29 29.26
N SER A 499 -7.33 -2.96 29.22
CA SER A 499 -8.42 -1.97 29.09
C SER A 499 -9.26 -2.10 27.82
N ILE A 500 -8.72 -2.73 26.76
CA ILE A 500 -9.40 -2.92 25.47
C ILE A 500 -10.07 -4.28 25.30
N GLY A 501 -9.71 -5.28 26.11
CA GLY A 501 -10.20 -6.66 25.97
C GLY A 501 -9.18 -7.69 26.48
N SER A 502 -9.37 -8.94 26.09
CA SER A 502 -8.31 -9.94 26.22
C SER A 502 -7.28 -9.73 25.10
N GLN A 503 -6.00 -9.89 25.42
CA GLN A 503 -4.89 -9.70 24.50
C GLN A 503 -3.88 -10.83 24.67
N LEU A 504 -3.16 -11.15 23.61
CA LEU A 504 -2.20 -12.24 23.57
C LEU A 504 -0.88 -11.87 24.29
N TRP A 505 -0.14 -12.88 24.73
CA TRP A 505 1.27 -12.76 25.08
C TRP A 505 2.12 -12.92 23.82
N TRP A 506 2.87 -11.90 23.42
CA TRP A 506 3.70 -11.95 22.20
C TRP A 506 5.07 -12.54 22.51
N ASN A 507 5.05 -13.84 22.82
CA ASN A 507 6.20 -14.71 23.09
C ASN A 507 5.77 -16.11 22.65
N TRP A 508 6.30 -16.56 21.51
CA TRP A 508 5.71 -17.60 20.67
C TRP A 508 6.02 -19.03 21.17
N GLU A 509 5.50 -19.36 22.35
CA GLU A 509 5.50 -20.71 22.93
C GLU A 509 4.08 -21.12 23.37
N VAL A 510 3.83 -22.42 23.53
CA VAL A 510 2.56 -22.93 24.08
C VAL A 510 2.43 -22.48 25.55
N ASP A 511 1.25 -21.99 25.94
CA ASP A 511 0.85 -21.83 27.33
C ASP A 511 0.17 -23.12 27.81
N ASP A 512 0.94 -23.99 28.48
CA ASP A 512 0.46 -25.30 28.92
C ASP A 512 -0.55 -25.24 30.09
N ASP A 513 -0.68 -24.10 30.79
CA ASP A 513 -1.75 -23.91 31.80
C ASP A 513 -3.09 -23.59 31.11
N HIS A 514 -3.05 -22.88 29.98
CA HIS A 514 -4.23 -22.51 29.19
C HIS A 514 -4.63 -23.60 28.17
N TYR A 515 -3.65 -24.29 27.59
CA TYR A 515 -3.81 -25.42 26.66
C TYR A 515 -3.20 -26.70 27.22
N ALA A 516 -3.59 -27.07 28.44
CA ALA A 516 -3.23 -28.34 29.06
C ALA A 516 -3.45 -29.52 28.10
N GLY A 517 -2.41 -30.34 27.90
CA GLY A 517 -2.44 -31.45 26.94
C GLY A 517 -2.43 -31.05 25.46
N TRP A 518 -1.82 -29.90 25.10
CA TRP A 518 -1.73 -29.41 23.71
C TRP A 518 -1.37 -30.49 22.68
N ASN A 519 -0.30 -31.26 22.94
CA ASN A 519 0.16 -32.32 22.03
C ASN A 519 -0.90 -33.41 21.80
N ASP A 520 -1.73 -33.70 22.79
CA ASP A 520 -2.82 -34.68 22.69
C ASP A 520 -4.04 -34.07 21.99
N LEU A 521 -4.35 -32.78 22.22
CA LEU A 521 -5.38 -32.05 21.48
C LEU A 521 -5.07 -32.02 19.98
N VAL A 522 -3.83 -31.66 19.60
CA VAL A 522 -3.41 -31.63 18.19
C VAL A 522 -3.46 -33.03 17.56
N ARG A 523 -3.00 -34.06 18.28
CA ARG A 523 -3.05 -35.45 17.79
C ARG A 523 -4.49 -35.98 17.66
N ASP A 524 -5.39 -35.59 18.55
CA ASP A 524 -6.81 -35.97 18.50
C ASP A 524 -7.56 -35.31 17.34
N LEU A 525 -7.23 -34.06 17.01
CA LEU A 525 -7.77 -33.36 15.84
C LEU A 525 -7.20 -33.95 14.54
N ARG A 526 -5.88 -34.14 14.45
CA ARG A 526 -5.23 -34.68 13.24
C ARG A 526 -5.72 -36.09 12.89
N ARG A 527 -5.92 -36.96 13.89
CA ARG A 527 -6.54 -38.30 13.73
C ARG A 527 -8.01 -38.27 13.23
N ARG A 528 -8.60 -37.10 13.03
CA ARG A 528 -9.95 -36.90 12.48
C ARG A 528 -9.95 -36.02 11.24
N GLY A 529 -8.79 -35.82 10.60
CA GLY A 529 -8.62 -34.97 9.42
C GLY A 529 -8.68 -33.46 9.70
N VAL A 530 -8.69 -33.04 10.98
CA VAL A 530 -8.73 -31.61 11.35
C VAL A 530 -7.34 -31.14 11.76
N ARG A 531 -6.85 -30.06 11.14
CA ARG A 531 -5.54 -29.48 11.48
C ARG A 531 -5.63 -28.46 12.61
N THR A 532 -4.50 -28.13 13.22
CA THR A 532 -4.39 -27.03 14.20
C THR A 532 -3.59 -25.90 13.58
N MET A 533 -4.08 -24.67 13.68
CA MET A 533 -3.39 -23.44 13.28
C MET A 533 -3.21 -22.52 14.48
N THR A 534 -2.13 -21.75 14.50
CA THR A 534 -1.72 -20.87 15.60
C THR A 534 -1.61 -19.40 15.16
N TYR A 535 -0.87 -18.57 15.90
CA TYR A 535 -0.71 -17.14 15.64
C TYR A 535 0.73 -16.72 15.99
N CYS A 536 1.37 -15.93 15.14
CA CYS A 536 2.60 -15.21 15.46
C CYS A 536 2.66 -13.87 14.73
N ASN A 537 3.49 -12.95 15.22
CA ASN A 537 3.73 -11.66 14.59
C ASN A 537 5.20 -11.22 14.78
N PRO A 538 5.69 -10.18 14.08
CA PRO A 538 7.10 -9.76 14.10
C PRO A 538 7.53 -9.03 15.40
N CYS A 539 6.63 -8.87 16.37
CA CYS A 539 6.87 -8.15 17.60
C CYS A 539 6.98 -9.08 18.82
N LEU A 540 7.78 -8.65 19.80
CA LEU A 540 8.01 -9.35 21.05
C LEU A 540 7.74 -8.40 22.23
N VAL A 541 7.33 -8.95 23.37
CA VAL A 541 7.09 -8.17 24.62
C VAL A 541 7.98 -8.65 25.76
N PRO A 542 8.31 -7.76 26.73
CA PRO A 542 8.90 -8.15 28.00
C PRO A 542 7.98 -9.12 28.76
N MET A 543 8.56 -10.18 29.33
CA MET A 543 7.82 -11.33 29.89
C MET A 543 7.83 -11.38 31.42
N ASP A 544 8.40 -10.37 32.08
CA ASP A 544 8.51 -10.20 33.53
C ASP A 544 7.18 -10.31 34.30
N LYS A 545 6.06 -10.28 33.57
CA LYS A 545 4.68 -10.29 34.09
C LYS A 545 3.89 -11.56 33.71
N LYS A 546 4.50 -12.54 33.04
CA LYS A 546 3.90 -13.85 32.76
C LYS A 546 4.55 -14.90 33.67
N ALA A 547 3.82 -15.34 34.69
CA ALA A 547 4.34 -16.24 35.72
C ALA A 547 4.77 -17.63 35.20
N ASN A 548 4.24 -18.06 34.04
CA ASN A 548 4.46 -19.36 33.43
C ASN A 548 5.22 -19.31 32.09
N ALA A 549 5.98 -18.24 31.82
CA ALA A 549 6.87 -18.20 30.65
C ALA A 549 8.08 -19.12 30.84
N ARG A 550 8.45 -19.90 29.81
CA ARG A 550 9.67 -20.74 29.82
C ARG A 550 10.79 -20.10 29.02
N ARG A 551 10.45 -19.37 27.96
CA ARG A 551 11.38 -18.56 27.16
C ARG A 551 11.09 -17.07 27.31
N HIS A 552 12.11 -16.25 27.12
CA HIS A 552 12.00 -14.80 27.19
C HIS A 552 12.52 -14.19 25.88
N LEU A 553 11.83 -14.49 24.79
CA LEU A 553 12.25 -14.22 23.41
C LEU A 553 12.68 -12.75 23.19
N PHE A 554 12.03 -11.79 23.86
CA PHE A 554 12.43 -10.37 23.83
C PHE A 554 13.87 -10.12 24.31
N GLU A 555 14.29 -10.71 25.44
CA GLU A 555 15.65 -10.54 25.96
C GLU A 555 16.67 -11.36 25.17
N GLU A 556 16.26 -12.50 24.61
CA GLU A 556 17.08 -13.29 23.68
C GLU A 556 17.39 -12.48 22.41
N ALA A 557 16.36 -11.97 21.73
CA ALA A 557 16.49 -11.14 20.54
C ALA A 557 17.24 -9.82 20.81
N LYS A 558 17.06 -9.22 22.00
CA LYS A 558 17.79 -8.02 22.45
C LYS A 558 19.29 -8.29 22.66
N LYS A 559 19.65 -9.38 23.36
CA LYS A 559 21.06 -9.79 23.57
C LYS A 559 21.77 -10.12 22.25
N LEU A 560 21.05 -10.70 21.30
CA LEU A 560 21.52 -10.96 19.94
C LEU A 560 21.46 -9.74 19.00
N GLY A 561 20.95 -8.59 19.47
CA GLY A 561 20.89 -7.34 18.72
C GLY A 561 19.93 -7.35 17.51
N LEU A 562 18.93 -8.24 17.51
CA LEU A 562 18.02 -8.54 16.40
C LEU A 562 16.78 -7.62 16.32
N LEU A 563 16.59 -6.74 17.29
CA LEU A 563 15.46 -5.82 17.36
C LEU A 563 15.75 -4.53 16.57
N VAL A 564 14.70 -3.95 15.99
CA VAL A 564 14.69 -2.59 15.41
C VAL A 564 15.16 -1.59 16.46
N ARG A 565 15.97 -0.59 16.06
CA ARG A 565 16.66 0.30 17.00
C ARG A 565 16.25 1.75 16.87
N ASP A 566 16.34 2.50 17.96
CA ASP A 566 16.00 3.91 18.04
C ASP A 566 17.18 4.84 17.65
N ALA A 567 17.04 6.15 17.92
CA ALA A 567 18.08 7.13 17.65
C ALA A 567 19.25 7.12 18.67
N ALA A 568 19.10 6.49 19.84
CA ALA A 568 20.20 6.20 20.75
C ALA A 568 20.96 4.93 20.33
N GLY A 569 20.25 3.96 19.74
CA GLY A 569 20.75 2.63 19.37
C GLY A 569 20.17 1.49 20.23
N GLU A 570 19.24 1.82 21.14
CA GLU A 570 18.53 0.87 21.99
C GLU A 570 17.34 0.22 21.26
N PRO A 571 16.78 -0.89 21.77
CA PRO A 571 15.57 -1.51 21.22
C PRO A 571 14.41 -0.51 21.12
N TYR A 572 13.83 -0.39 19.93
CA TYR A 572 12.77 0.55 19.64
C TYR A 572 11.46 0.07 20.27
N MET A 573 11.18 0.51 21.50
CA MET A 573 9.91 0.26 22.17
C MET A 573 8.78 1.09 21.53
N MET A 574 7.80 0.41 20.94
CA MET A 574 6.63 0.98 20.30
C MET A 574 5.40 0.81 21.22
N PRO A 575 4.66 1.89 21.53
CA PRO A 575 3.48 1.80 22.41
C PRO A 575 2.27 1.26 21.65
N ASN A 576 2.04 -0.06 21.69
CA ASN A 576 0.80 -0.67 21.20
C ASN A 576 -0.41 -0.22 22.07
N THR A 577 -1.63 -0.63 21.71
CA THR A 577 -2.88 -0.11 22.29
C THR A 577 -2.97 -0.26 23.82
N ALA A 578 -2.34 -1.30 24.40
CA ALA A 578 -2.36 -1.57 25.84
C ALA A 578 -1.00 -1.91 26.51
N PHE A 579 0.10 -2.02 25.74
CA PHE A 579 1.43 -2.40 26.23
C PHE A 579 2.50 -2.00 25.21
N ASP A 580 3.76 -1.88 25.62
CA ASP A 580 4.87 -1.59 24.72
C ASP A 580 5.45 -2.88 24.11
N VAL A 581 5.94 -2.80 22.88
CA VAL A 581 6.46 -3.93 22.08
C VAL A 581 7.77 -3.55 21.40
N ALA A 582 8.65 -4.50 21.10
CA ALA A 582 9.76 -4.29 20.16
C ALA A 582 9.59 -5.16 18.92
N MET A 583 10.01 -4.65 17.77
CA MET A 583 9.87 -5.31 16.46
C MET A 583 11.21 -5.95 16.05
N LEU A 584 11.17 -7.13 15.42
CA LEU A 584 12.36 -7.76 14.85
C LEU A 584 12.81 -7.01 13.59
N ASP A 585 14.10 -6.78 13.46
CA ASP A 585 14.67 -6.14 12.28
C ASP A 585 14.94 -7.17 11.18
N PHE A 586 13.94 -7.49 10.37
CA PHE A 586 14.11 -8.42 9.25
C PHE A 586 14.95 -7.87 8.08
N THR A 587 15.53 -6.67 8.17
CA THR A 587 16.66 -6.32 7.28
C THR A 587 17.92 -7.12 7.65
N ASN A 588 18.12 -7.39 8.95
CA ASN A 588 19.20 -8.24 9.47
C ASN A 588 18.98 -9.72 9.07
N PRO A 589 19.92 -10.37 8.34
CA PRO A 589 19.83 -11.79 8.02
C PRO A 589 19.76 -12.70 9.25
N ALA A 590 20.43 -12.36 10.35
CA ALA A 590 20.42 -13.15 11.57
C ALA A 590 19.04 -13.13 12.25
N ALA A 591 18.28 -12.02 12.17
CA ALA A 591 16.93 -11.94 12.71
C ALA A 591 15.96 -12.84 11.93
N ARG A 592 16.12 -12.91 10.60
CA ARG A 592 15.37 -13.84 9.74
C ARG A 592 15.68 -15.29 10.08
N ALA A 593 16.96 -15.66 10.16
CA ALA A 593 17.39 -17.02 10.51
C ALA A 593 16.92 -17.44 11.91
N TRP A 594 17.09 -16.56 12.90
CA TRP A 594 16.63 -16.78 14.28
C TRP A 594 15.13 -17.02 14.35
N PHE A 595 14.31 -16.21 13.65
CA PHE A 595 12.86 -16.41 13.68
C PHE A 595 12.41 -17.73 13.03
N LYS A 596 13.06 -18.15 11.92
CA LYS A 596 12.79 -19.46 11.32
C LYS A 596 13.14 -20.62 12.28
N GLY A 597 14.31 -20.55 12.92
CA GLY A 597 14.81 -21.61 13.81
C GLY A 597 14.17 -21.68 15.20
N GLU A 598 13.92 -20.53 15.84
CA GLU A 598 13.51 -20.43 17.25
C GLU A 598 12.00 -20.24 17.46
N VAL A 599 11.28 -19.80 16.42
CA VAL A 599 9.83 -19.55 16.48
C VAL A 599 9.09 -20.50 15.53
N LEU A 600 9.29 -20.37 14.22
CA LEU A 600 8.49 -21.12 13.25
C LEU A 600 8.75 -22.64 13.32
N ALA A 601 10.00 -23.07 13.48
CA ALA A 601 10.32 -24.48 13.69
C ALA A 601 9.76 -25.04 15.00
N VAL A 602 9.60 -24.21 16.05
CA VAL A 602 8.97 -24.62 17.31
C VAL A 602 7.45 -24.76 17.13
N MET A 603 6.80 -23.82 16.43
CA MET A 603 5.37 -23.89 16.09
C MET A 603 5.05 -25.14 15.26
N ALA A 604 5.81 -25.40 14.20
CA ALA A 604 5.59 -26.53 13.30
C ALA A 604 5.88 -27.89 13.99
N ARG A 605 6.95 -27.99 14.80
CA ARG A 605 7.23 -29.19 15.62
C ARG A 605 6.21 -29.40 16.75
N GLY A 606 5.60 -28.32 17.25
CA GLY A 606 4.42 -28.35 18.11
C GLY A 606 3.12 -28.74 17.41
N GLY A 607 3.19 -29.14 16.13
CA GLY A 607 2.07 -29.67 15.36
C GLY A 607 1.14 -28.60 14.75
N ALA A 608 1.55 -27.33 14.70
CA ALA A 608 0.82 -26.32 13.95
C ALA A 608 1.02 -26.54 12.44
N ALA A 609 -0.07 -26.81 11.71
CA ALA A 609 -0.08 -26.90 10.25
C ALA A 609 -0.14 -25.52 9.57
N GLY A 610 -0.21 -24.44 10.35
CA GLY A 610 -0.35 -23.09 9.80
C GLY A 610 -0.59 -22.05 10.86
N TRP A 611 -0.62 -20.77 10.48
CA TRP A 611 -0.81 -19.66 11.42
C TRP A 611 -1.29 -18.37 10.76
N MET A 612 -1.91 -17.50 11.54
CA MET A 612 -1.96 -16.09 11.21
C MET A 612 -0.55 -15.51 11.42
N ALA A 613 0.02 -14.92 10.37
CA ALA A 613 1.28 -14.18 10.37
C ALA A 613 0.96 -12.68 10.40
N ASP A 614 0.54 -12.21 11.58
CA ASP A 614 -0.08 -10.89 11.77
C ASP A 614 0.93 -9.73 11.72
N PHE A 615 0.42 -8.49 11.64
CA PHE A 615 1.17 -7.24 11.51
C PHE A 615 2.11 -7.19 10.29
N GLY A 616 2.95 -6.14 10.26
CA GLY A 616 3.89 -5.80 9.18
C GLY A 616 3.92 -4.30 8.93
N GLU A 617 2.77 -3.64 9.16
CA GLU A 617 2.55 -2.20 9.00
C GLU A 617 3.15 -1.28 10.08
N GLY A 618 3.72 -1.85 11.14
CA GLY A 618 4.13 -1.12 12.34
C GLY A 618 5.46 -0.36 12.25
N LEU A 619 6.28 -0.56 11.22
CA LEU A 619 7.69 -0.11 11.25
C LEU A 619 7.83 1.42 11.36
N PRO A 620 8.51 1.98 12.38
CA PRO A 620 8.59 3.43 12.57
C PRO A 620 9.40 4.16 11.51
N LEU A 621 8.94 5.34 11.08
CA LEU A 621 9.54 6.09 9.96
C LEU A 621 10.88 6.78 10.31
N ASN A 622 11.31 6.68 11.57
CA ASN A 622 12.59 7.15 12.08
C ASN A 622 13.41 6.02 12.76
N ALA A 623 13.08 4.75 12.49
CA ALA A 623 13.86 3.62 12.96
C ALA A 623 15.28 3.61 12.38
N ARG A 624 16.22 3.02 13.12
CA ARG A 624 17.51 2.53 12.61
C ARG A 624 17.43 1.04 12.38
N LEU A 625 17.85 0.61 11.19
CA LEU A 625 17.82 -0.76 10.73
C LEU A 625 19.25 -1.21 10.39
N HIS A 626 19.48 -2.52 10.34
CA HIS A 626 20.74 -3.12 9.94
C HIS A 626 21.14 -2.70 8.51
N SER A 627 20.18 -2.57 7.57
CA SER A 627 20.45 -2.05 6.22
C SER A 627 20.81 -0.55 6.17
N SER A 628 20.47 0.23 7.21
CA SER A 628 20.80 1.66 7.26
C SER A 628 22.31 1.93 7.31
N GLY A 629 23.13 0.90 7.59
CA GLY A 629 24.59 0.97 7.51
C GLY A 629 25.20 0.66 6.14
N SER A 630 24.49 -0.02 5.24
CA SER A 630 24.96 -0.34 3.87
C SER A 630 24.53 0.70 2.82
N GLY A 631 23.62 1.60 3.17
CA GLY A 631 23.00 2.57 2.25
C GLY A 631 21.73 2.06 1.58
N ASP A 632 21.28 0.84 1.92
CA ASP A 632 20.08 0.21 1.35
C ASP A 632 18.80 0.69 2.05
N ASP A 633 17.93 1.32 1.25
CA ASP A 633 16.61 1.87 1.57
C ASP A 633 16.55 2.95 2.67
N GLY A 634 15.94 4.09 2.35
CA GLY A 634 15.50 5.07 3.36
C GLY A 634 14.40 4.46 4.25
N PRO A 635 14.22 4.93 5.51
CA PRO A 635 13.33 4.25 6.48
C PRO A 635 11.86 4.20 6.03
N VAL A 636 11.42 5.11 5.16
CA VAL A 636 10.06 5.10 4.57
C VAL A 636 9.91 3.99 3.52
N ALA A 637 10.96 3.73 2.72
CA ALA A 637 11.00 2.63 1.76
C ALA A 637 11.08 1.28 2.50
N ALA A 638 11.96 1.17 3.50
CA ALA A 638 12.05 -0.02 4.36
C ALA A 638 10.74 -0.31 5.10
N HIS A 639 9.98 0.71 5.52
CA HIS A 639 8.65 0.58 6.10
C HIS A 639 7.64 -0.04 5.12
N ASN A 640 7.50 0.51 3.90
CA ASN A 640 6.62 -0.07 2.87
C ASN A 640 7.05 -1.50 2.45
N ARG A 641 8.35 -1.81 2.55
CA ARG A 641 8.94 -3.11 2.21
C ARG A 641 8.83 -4.15 3.33
N TYR A 642 8.58 -3.74 4.58
CA TYR A 642 8.57 -4.66 5.73
C TYR A 642 7.55 -5.81 5.62
N PRO A 643 6.30 -5.60 5.15
CA PRO A 643 5.35 -6.70 4.97
C PRO A 643 5.84 -7.79 4.00
N GLU A 644 6.58 -7.42 2.95
CA GLU A 644 7.18 -8.39 2.03
C GLU A 644 8.33 -9.16 2.70
N LEU A 645 9.17 -8.50 3.50
CA LEU A 645 10.21 -9.18 4.30
C LEU A 645 9.60 -10.15 5.32
N TRP A 646 8.50 -9.76 5.97
CA TRP A 646 7.76 -10.59 6.92
C TRP A 646 7.12 -11.81 6.26
N ALA A 647 6.36 -11.61 5.17
CA ALA A 647 5.80 -12.70 4.40
C ALA A 647 6.88 -13.64 3.84
N ARG A 648 8.03 -13.09 3.41
CA ARG A 648 9.17 -13.86 2.91
C ARG A 648 9.80 -14.77 3.98
N VAL A 649 9.96 -14.31 5.22
CA VAL A 649 10.48 -15.14 6.32
C VAL A 649 9.59 -16.36 6.57
N ASN A 650 8.27 -16.17 6.58
CA ASN A 650 7.31 -17.26 6.73
C ASN A 650 7.32 -18.20 5.52
N ARG A 651 7.46 -17.65 4.30
CA ARG A 651 7.46 -18.45 3.06
C ARG A 651 8.70 -19.29 2.88
N GLU A 652 9.88 -18.71 3.07
CA GLU A 652 11.14 -19.48 3.03
C GLU A 652 11.07 -20.64 4.02
N PHE A 653 10.56 -20.42 5.24
CA PHE A 653 10.36 -21.49 6.21
C PHE A 653 9.38 -22.58 5.74
N ALA A 654 8.25 -22.21 5.14
CA ALA A 654 7.27 -23.18 4.64
C ALA A 654 7.82 -24.03 3.49
N ASP A 655 8.55 -23.42 2.55
CA ASP A 655 9.19 -24.11 1.43
C ASP A 655 10.39 -24.99 1.92
N GLU A 656 11.17 -24.51 2.91
CA GLU A 656 12.23 -25.27 3.59
C GLU A 656 11.67 -26.47 4.38
N TRP A 657 10.55 -26.30 5.09
CA TRP A 657 9.89 -27.37 5.84
C TRP A 657 9.35 -28.46 4.91
N ARG A 658 8.74 -28.08 3.78
CA ARG A 658 8.21 -29.01 2.76
C ARG A 658 9.30 -29.84 2.06
N SER A 659 10.54 -29.33 2.01
CA SER A 659 11.68 -29.96 1.33
C SER A 659 12.65 -30.70 2.27
N GLY A 660 12.53 -30.50 3.59
CA GLY A 660 13.38 -31.15 4.59
C GLY A 660 13.03 -32.62 4.89
N GLU A 661 13.90 -33.30 5.64
CA GLU A 661 13.75 -34.73 5.98
C GLU A 661 12.50 -35.05 6.83
N HIS A 662 11.83 -34.04 7.39
CA HIS A 662 10.59 -34.19 8.16
C HIS A 662 9.44 -34.83 7.35
N ARG A 663 9.53 -34.83 6.01
CA ARG A 663 8.66 -35.64 5.15
C ARG A 663 8.65 -37.14 5.54
N ARG A 664 9.82 -37.72 5.84
CA ARG A 664 9.98 -39.17 6.11
C ARG A 664 9.26 -39.68 7.36
N VAL A 665 8.68 -38.79 8.18
CA VAL A 665 7.89 -39.13 9.37
C VAL A 665 6.38 -38.94 9.13
N ALA A 666 5.99 -38.34 8.00
CA ALA A 666 4.61 -38.25 7.54
C ALA A 666 4.23 -39.40 6.59
N ASP A 667 5.21 -40.01 5.90
CA ASP A 667 4.98 -41.09 4.93
C ASP A 667 4.44 -42.41 5.58
N ASP A 668 4.48 -42.54 6.92
CA ASP A 668 3.82 -43.64 7.69
C ASP A 668 2.28 -43.48 7.81
N ALA A 669 1.71 -42.38 7.29
CA ALA A 669 0.27 -42.10 7.26
C ALA A 669 -0.21 -41.84 5.81
N ASP A 670 -0.48 -42.92 5.08
CA ASP A 670 -0.87 -42.94 3.66
C ASP A 670 -2.30 -42.43 3.40
N ASP A 671 -2.53 -41.13 3.62
CA ASP A 671 -3.82 -40.44 3.40
C ASP A 671 -3.81 -39.45 2.22
N GLY A 672 -2.68 -39.30 1.51
CA GLY A 672 -2.53 -38.57 0.24
C GLY A 672 -2.76 -37.04 0.22
N ASP A 673 -3.40 -36.45 1.23
CA ASP A 673 -3.98 -35.09 1.20
C ASP A 673 -2.99 -33.95 1.63
N GLY A 674 -1.67 -34.18 1.48
CA GLY A 674 -0.63 -33.18 1.73
C GLY A 674 -0.30 -32.91 3.21
N ASP A 675 -0.27 -33.95 4.06
CA ASP A 675 -0.28 -33.84 5.53
C ASP A 675 1.01 -33.31 6.21
N GLY A 676 1.92 -32.72 5.44
CA GLY A 676 3.11 -31.99 5.92
C GLY A 676 3.17 -30.52 5.46
N GLU A 677 2.20 -30.05 4.67
CA GLU A 677 2.27 -28.75 4.01
C GLU A 677 1.66 -27.62 4.85
N LEU A 678 2.51 -26.64 5.19
CA LEU A 678 2.18 -25.53 6.08
C LEU A 678 1.48 -24.38 5.33
N VAL A 679 0.54 -23.68 5.99
CA VAL A 679 -0.15 -22.51 5.42
C VAL A 679 -0.17 -21.33 6.38
N PHE A 680 0.36 -20.19 5.97
CA PHE A 680 0.25 -18.94 6.73
C PHE A 680 -0.55 -17.88 5.97
N PHE A 681 -1.14 -16.93 6.69
CA PHE A 681 -1.90 -15.81 6.11
C PHE A 681 -1.60 -14.46 6.76
N VAL A 682 -1.61 -13.39 5.97
CA VAL A 682 -1.18 -12.02 6.36
C VAL A 682 -2.28 -10.99 6.09
N ARG A 683 -2.28 -9.87 6.84
CA ARG A 683 -3.03 -8.64 6.47
C ARG A 683 -2.17 -7.60 5.77
N ALA A 684 -0.93 -7.45 6.20
CA ALA A 684 -0.02 -6.43 5.67
C ALA A 684 0.57 -6.85 4.32
N GLY A 685 0.68 -5.91 3.39
CA GLY A 685 1.22 -6.20 2.07
C GLY A 685 1.75 -5.00 1.29
N PHE A 686 2.50 -5.29 0.25
CA PHE A 686 2.91 -4.35 -0.78
C PHE A 686 3.00 -5.09 -2.13
N ARG A 687 3.56 -4.45 -3.17
CA ARG A 687 3.45 -4.88 -4.58
C ARG A 687 3.91 -6.32 -4.88
N GLU A 688 4.90 -6.86 -4.19
CA GLU A 688 5.39 -8.24 -4.35
C GLU A 688 4.87 -9.22 -3.30
N SER A 689 4.00 -8.80 -2.37
CA SER A 689 3.59 -9.68 -1.26
C SER A 689 2.98 -11.00 -1.71
N SER A 690 2.30 -11.06 -2.86
CA SER A 690 1.79 -12.31 -3.46
C SER A 690 2.88 -13.31 -3.88
N ARG A 691 4.13 -12.88 -4.10
CA ARG A 691 5.27 -13.79 -4.31
C ARG A 691 5.53 -14.66 -3.08
N TRP A 692 5.29 -14.09 -1.91
CA TRP A 692 5.71 -14.61 -0.62
C TRP A 692 4.52 -15.17 0.17
N ALA A 693 3.52 -14.35 0.45
CA ALA A 693 2.31 -14.72 1.15
C ALA A 693 1.54 -15.83 0.41
N MET A 694 1.10 -16.85 1.16
CA MET A 694 0.29 -17.93 0.60
C MET A 694 -1.19 -17.54 0.50
N LEU A 695 -1.65 -16.70 1.44
CA LEU A 695 -3.04 -16.28 1.58
C LEU A 695 -3.08 -14.90 2.26
N PHE A 696 -3.96 -14.02 1.80
CA PHE A 696 -4.30 -12.77 2.49
C PHE A 696 -5.55 -12.96 3.37
N TRP A 697 -5.67 -12.10 4.39
CA TRP A 697 -6.97 -11.79 4.98
C TRP A 697 -7.16 -10.27 5.12
N GLU A 698 -8.42 -9.85 5.03
CA GLU A 698 -8.87 -8.45 4.95
C GLU A 698 -8.57 -7.58 6.19
N GLY A 699 -7.97 -8.11 7.26
CA GLY A 699 -7.69 -7.34 8.48
C GLY A 699 -8.93 -7.10 9.37
N ASP A 700 -8.92 -5.97 10.08
CA ASP A 700 -9.68 -5.79 11.32
C ASP A 700 -11.04 -5.08 11.13
N GLN A 701 -11.92 -5.56 10.24
CA GLN A 701 -13.24 -4.91 10.05
C GLN A 701 -14.03 -4.81 11.36
N MET A 702 -14.76 -3.72 11.57
CA MET A 702 -15.71 -3.64 12.68
C MET A 702 -16.87 -4.63 12.53
N VAL A 703 -17.43 -5.04 13.68
CA VAL A 703 -18.66 -5.83 13.79
C VAL A 703 -19.91 -4.99 13.43
N SER A 704 -19.95 -4.47 12.20
CA SER A 704 -20.88 -3.41 11.76
C SER A 704 -21.47 -3.64 10.35
N TRP A 705 -22.56 -2.92 10.07
CA TRP A 705 -23.18 -2.79 8.73
C TRP A 705 -22.68 -1.54 7.97
N GLN A 706 -21.64 -0.88 8.46
CA GLN A 706 -21.19 0.43 7.95
C GLN A 706 -20.43 0.29 6.62
N ALA A 707 -20.29 1.40 5.89
CA ALA A 707 -19.91 1.39 4.48
C ALA A 707 -18.40 1.41 4.23
N ASN A 708 -17.60 1.87 5.21
CA ASN A 708 -16.15 2.02 5.12
C ASN A 708 -15.39 1.09 6.09
N ASP A 709 -16.07 0.52 7.08
CA ASP A 709 -15.52 -0.42 8.06
C ASP A 709 -16.60 -1.36 8.64
N GLY A 710 -16.96 -2.41 7.88
CA GLY A 710 -18.02 -3.36 8.18
C GLY A 710 -18.22 -4.39 7.06
N ILE A 711 -19.34 -5.13 7.07
CA ILE A 711 -19.58 -6.19 6.07
C ILE A 711 -19.56 -5.69 4.62
N LYS A 712 -19.93 -4.41 4.38
CA LYS A 712 -19.82 -3.79 3.05
C LYS A 712 -18.38 -3.58 2.62
N SER A 713 -17.53 -3.12 3.53
CA SER A 713 -16.13 -2.80 3.22
C SER A 713 -15.27 -4.05 3.07
N SER A 714 -15.61 -5.15 3.75
CA SER A 714 -15.07 -6.50 3.52
C SER A 714 -15.15 -6.88 2.03
N VAL A 715 -16.35 -6.78 1.43
CA VAL A 715 -16.53 -7.03 -0.02
C VAL A 715 -15.74 -6.05 -0.89
N VAL A 716 -15.56 -4.78 -0.49
CA VAL A 716 -14.70 -3.86 -1.25
C VAL A 716 -13.22 -4.29 -1.17
N GLY A 717 -12.74 -4.71 0.01
CA GLY A 717 -11.38 -5.22 0.24
C GLY A 717 -11.08 -6.45 -0.62
N LEU A 718 -11.90 -7.50 -0.48
CA LEU A 718 -11.85 -8.73 -1.26
C LEU A 718 -11.64 -8.48 -2.76
N LEU A 719 -12.45 -7.58 -3.33
CA LEU A 719 -12.47 -7.30 -4.75
C LEU A 719 -11.34 -6.37 -5.22
N THR A 720 -10.95 -5.38 -4.41
CA THR A 720 -9.85 -4.45 -4.75
C THR A 720 -8.48 -5.07 -4.56
N GLY A 721 -8.29 -5.90 -3.53
CA GLY A 721 -7.10 -6.74 -3.37
C GLY A 721 -6.95 -7.70 -4.54
N GLY A 722 -8.04 -8.39 -4.92
CA GLY A 722 -8.06 -9.24 -6.12
C GLY A 722 -7.73 -8.49 -7.41
N MET A 723 -8.29 -7.29 -7.62
CA MET A 723 -7.94 -6.41 -8.74
C MET A 723 -6.51 -5.84 -8.68
N SER A 724 -5.82 -5.96 -7.54
CA SER A 724 -4.47 -5.46 -7.31
C SER A 724 -3.42 -6.57 -7.16
N GLY A 725 -3.72 -7.77 -7.64
CA GLY A 725 -2.79 -8.90 -7.64
C GLY A 725 -2.68 -9.66 -6.32
N PHE A 726 -3.65 -9.56 -5.41
CA PHE A 726 -3.80 -10.44 -4.23
C PHE A 726 -4.93 -11.45 -4.46
N PRO A 727 -4.73 -12.53 -5.26
CA PRO A 727 -5.85 -13.31 -5.78
C PRO A 727 -6.50 -14.29 -4.78
N LEU A 728 -5.78 -14.61 -3.70
CA LEU A 728 -6.22 -15.49 -2.61
C LEU A 728 -6.44 -14.64 -1.36
N ASN A 729 -7.70 -14.27 -1.07
CA ASN A 729 -8.06 -13.40 0.05
C ASN A 729 -9.39 -13.80 0.72
N HIS A 730 -9.57 -13.49 2.01
CA HIS A 730 -10.76 -13.77 2.79
C HIS A 730 -10.94 -12.82 4.00
N GLY A 731 -12.18 -12.61 4.45
CA GLY A 731 -12.49 -11.85 5.66
C GLY A 731 -12.70 -12.71 6.91
N ASP A 732 -12.64 -12.09 8.09
CA ASP A 732 -13.15 -12.69 9.33
C ASP A 732 -14.68 -12.81 9.26
N ALA A 733 -15.22 -14.03 9.27
CA ALA A 733 -16.66 -14.24 9.15
C ALA A 733 -17.41 -13.70 10.40
N GLY A 734 -17.93 -12.49 10.28
CA GLY A 734 -18.59 -11.70 11.33
C GLY A 734 -17.87 -10.41 11.74
N GLY A 735 -16.69 -10.11 11.17
CA GLY A 735 -15.84 -8.98 11.55
C GLY A 735 -15.17 -9.16 12.92
N TYR A 736 -14.19 -8.31 13.23
CA TYR A 736 -13.32 -8.40 14.41
C TYR A 736 -13.53 -7.27 15.42
N CYS A 737 -13.46 -6.01 14.95
CA CYS A 737 -13.29 -4.86 15.83
C CYS A 737 -14.59 -4.50 16.57
N THR A 738 -14.61 -4.78 17.87
CA THR A 738 -15.74 -4.56 18.78
C THR A 738 -15.46 -3.35 19.65
N VAL A 739 -16.33 -2.35 19.57
CA VAL A 739 -16.19 -1.08 20.31
C VAL A 739 -17.34 -0.95 21.29
N ASP A 740 -17.03 -0.95 22.57
CA ASP A 740 -18.01 -1.03 23.65
C ASP A 740 -17.74 0.10 24.65
N LEU A 741 -18.06 1.33 24.23
CA LEU A 741 -17.97 2.56 25.00
C LEU A 741 -19.35 2.88 25.61
N PRO A 742 -19.43 3.66 26.72
CA PRO A 742 -20.70 3.90 27.42
C PRO A 742 -21.86 4.36 26.53
N LEU A 743 -21.56 5.25 25.56
CA LEU A 743 -22.51 5.83 24.61
C LEU A 743 -22.42 5.28 23.17
N LEU A 744 -21.44 4.41 22.86
CA LEU A 744 -21.21 3.87 21.51
C LEU A 744 -20.86 2.39 21.59
N ARG A 745 -21.80 1.54 21.15
CA ARG A 745 -21.68 0.07 21.24
C ARG A 745 -21.88 -0.56 19.87
N TYR A 746 -20.77 -1.03 19.30
CA TYR A 746 -20.69 -1.86 18.12
C TYR A 746 -20.33 -3.27 18.59
N ARG A 747 -21.32 -4.16 18.54
CA ARG A 747 -21.26 -5.56 18.98
C ARG A 747 -21.87 -6.42 17.89
N ARG A 748 -21.30 -7.61 17.64
CA ARG A 748 -21.80 -8.52 16.60
C ARG A 748 -23.16 -9.06 16.98
N SER A 749 -24.21 -8.58 16.32
CA SER A 749 -25.55 -9.17 16.40
C SER A 749 -25.60 -10.52 15.69
N GLU A 750 -26.49 -11.42 16.11
CA GLU A 750 -26.75 -12.70 15.43
C GLU A 750 -26.98 -12.52 13.93
N GLU A 751 -27.90 -11.63 13.53
CA GLU A 751 -28.21 -11.34 12.13
C GLU A 751 -26.97 -10.99 11.27
N LEU A 752 -26.10 -10.10 11.78
CA LEU A 752 -24.85 -9.73 11.12
C LEU A 752 -23.92 -10.93 10.97
N LEU A 753 -23.79 -11.76 12.01
CA LEU A 753 -23.02 -12.99 11.93
C LEU A 753 -23.60 -13.92 10.85
N LEU A 754 -24.91 -14.16 10.83
CA LEU A 754 -25.53 -15.08 9.86
C LEU A 754 -25.32 -14.61 8.41
N ARG A 755 -25.41 -13.31 8.13
CA ARG A 755 -25.12 -12.75 6.79
C ARG A 755 -23.63 -12.78 6.42
N TRP A 756 -22.73 -12.59 7.38
CA TRP A 756 -21.29 -12.69 7.11
C TRP A 756 -20.85 -14.14 6.92
N LEU A 757 -21.47 -15.10 7.61
CA LEU A 757 -21.29 -16.54 7.36
C LEU A 757 -21.78 -16.94 5.95
N GLU A 758 -22.86 -16.34 5.46
CA GLU A 758 -23.33 -16.52 4.07
C GLU A 758 -22.32 -15.95 3.05
N LEU A 759 -21.76 -14.76 3.31
CA LEU A 759 -20.74 -14.14 2.46
C LEU A 759 -19.44 -14.97 2.42
N SER A 760 -18.90 -15.33 3.57
CA SER A 760 -17.64 -16.08 3.70
C SER A 760 -17.75 -17.55 3.27
N ALA A 761 -18.95 -18.06 2.98
CA ALA A 761 -19.11 -19.35 2.29
C ALA A 761 -18.69 -19.30 0.80
N PHE A 762 -18.42 -18.11 0.25
CA PHE A 762 -18.01 -17.87 -1.14
C PHE A 762 -16.64 -17.17 -1.28
N THR A 763 -15.85 -17.07 -0.20
CA THR A 763 -14.43 -16.63 -0.22
C THR A 763 -13.48 -17.83 -0.40
N VAL A 764 -12.19 -17.61 -0.64
CA VAL A 764 -11.23 -18.73 -0.85
C VAL A 764 -11.03 -19.58 0.41
N VAL A 765 -11.11 -18.99 1.59
CA VAL A 765 -11.12 -19.69 2.88
C VAL A 765 -12.32 -19.18 3.68
N PHE A 766 -13.04 -20.11 4.31
CA PHE A 766 -14.14 -19.80 5.20
C PHE A 766 -13.66 -19.88 6.65
N ARG A 767 -13.25 -18.74 7.24
CA ARG A 767 -12.69 -18.66 8.60
C ARG A 767 -13.54 -17.82 9.54
N THR A 768 -13.79 -18.33 10.74
CA THR A 768 -14.43 -17.55 11.84
C THR A 768 -13.39 -16.81 12.67
N HIS A 769 -13.83 -15.78 13.40
CA HIS A 769 -13.03 -15.17 14.46
C HIS A 769 -13.96 -14.64 15.56
N GLU A 770 -13.56 -14.73 16.83
CA GLU A 770 -14.39 -14.25 17.95
C GLU A 770 -14.42 -12.72 18.12
N GLY A 771 -13.44 -12.02 17.55
CA GLY A 771 -13.22 -10.59 17.77
C GLY A 771 -12.42 -10.27 19.04
N ASN A 772 -12.01 -9.00 19.19
CA ASN A 772 -11.26 -8.50 20.34
C ASN A 772 -12.01 -8.55 21.69
N LYS A 773 -13.33 -8.74 21.68
CA LYS A 773 -14.19 -8.89 22.88
C LYS A 773 -15.19 -10.06 22.74
N PRO A 774 -14.74 -11.33 22.81
CA PRO A 774 -15.57 -12.50 22.52
C PRO A 774 -16.92 -12.53 23.25
N GLY A 775 -16.92 -12.27 24.56
CA GLY A 775 -18.12 -12.30 25.40
C GLY A 775 -19.10 -11.13 25.23
N SER A 776 -18.77 -10.11 24.41
CA SER A 776 -19.70 -9.04 24.03
C SER A 776 -20.39 -9.28 22.68
N ASN A 777 -20.04 -10.36 21.98
CA ASN A 777 -20.45 -10.65 20.60
C ASN A 777 -21.25 -11.95 20.49
N CYS A 778 -22.12 -12.04 19.48
CA CYS A 778 -22.62 -13.32 19.00
C CYS A 778 -21.50 -14.09 18.29
N GLN A 779 -21.38 -15.38 18.60
CA GLN A 779 -20.42 -16.33 18.02
C GLN A 779 -21.18 -17.46 17.31
N PHE A 780 -20.51 -18.21 16.43
CA PHE A 780 -21.19 -19.29 15.69
C PHE A 780 -21.73 -20.39 16.63
N TYR A 781 -21.10 -20.59 17.78
CA TYR A 781 -21.53 -21.51 18.83
C TYR A 781 -22.42 -20.88 19.92
N SER A 782 -22.89 -19.63 19.75
CA SER A 782 -23.70 -18.96 20.80
C SER A 782 -25.06 -19.62 21.06
N ASN A 783 -25.69 -20.23 20.07
CA ASN A 783 -26.93 -21.00 20.22
C ASN A 783 -27.11 -22.00 19.06
N ASN A 784 -28.16 -22.84 19.14
CA ASN A 784 -28.42 -23.85 18.10
C ASN A 784 -28.72 -23.25 16.72
N ARG A 785 -29.26 -22.02 16.63
CA ARG A 785 -29.54 -21.35 15.35
C ARG A 785 -28.24 -20.88 14.68
N THR A 786 -27.34 -20.25 15.44
CA THR A 786 -26.02 -19.85 14.92
C THR A 786 -25.20 -21.07 14.48
N LEU A 787 -25.27 -22.15 15.25
CA LEU A 787 -24.52 -23.39 14.99
C LEU A 787 -25.06 -24.13 13.77
N ALA A 788 -26.38 -24.29 13.65
CA ALA A 788 -27.01 -24.89 12.47
C ALA A 788 -26.80 -24.06 11.19
N HIS A 789 -26.79 -22.72 11.31
CA HIS A 789 -26.50 -21.83 10.19
C HIS A 789 -25.03 -21.89 9.76
N PHE A 790 -24.10 -21.96 10.72
CA PHE A 790 -22.68 -22.21 10.44
C PHE A 790 -22.47 -23.56 9.74
N ALA A 791 -23.13 -24.62 10.23
CA ALA A 791 -23.12 -25.94 9.60
C ALA A 791 -23.62 -25.89 8.14
N ARG A 792 -24.71 -25.16 7.88
CA ARG A 792 -25.24 -24.93 6.53
C ARG A 792 -24.23 -24.18 5.65
N CYS A 793 -23.62 -23.11 6.14
CA CYS A 793 -22.63 -22.33 5.39
C CYS A 793 -21.34 -23.13 5.10
N ALA A 794 -20.88 -23.96 6.04
CA ALA A 794 -19.75 -24.87 5.83
C ALA A 794 -20.04 -25.94 4.77
N LYS A 795 -21.28 -26.46 4.72
CA LYS A 795 -21.74 -27.39 3.67
C LYS A 795 -21.88 -26.69 2.31
N ILE A 796 -22.35 -25.44 2.26
CA ILE A 796 -22.31 -24.61 1.04
C ILE A 796 -20.87 -24.42 0.55
N TYR A 797 -19.95 -24.03 1.43
CA TYR A 797 -18.53 -23.87 1.11
C TYR A 797 -17.90 -25.18 0.60
N LYS A 798 -18.22 -26.32 1.23
CA LYS A 798 -17.78 -27.65 0.76
C LYS A 798 -18.33 -27.99 -0.63
N ALA A 799 -19.57 -27.63 -0.93
CA ALA A 799 -20.23 -27.99 -2.18
C ALA A 799 -19.54 -27.46 -3.45
N TRP A 800 -18.76 -26.37 -3.39
CA TRP A 800 -17.98 -25.84 -4.53
C TRP A 800 -16.45 -26.06 -4.43
N GLU A 801 -15.97 -26.94 -3.54
CA GLU A 801 -14.53 -27.26 -3.39
C GLU A 801 -13.84 -27.58 -4.72
N PHE A 802 -14.48 -28.40 -5.56
CA PHE A 802 -13.93 -28.82 -6.85
C PHE A 802 -13.61 -27.66 -7.80
N TYR A 803 -14.35 -26.55 -7.70
CA TYR A 803 -14.15 -25.35 -8.50
C TYR A 803 -13.23 -24.36 -7.77
N ARG A 804 -13.28 -24.32 -6.44
CA ARG A 804 -12.33 -23.57 -5.62
C ARG A 804 -10.87 -23.98 -5.89
N ILE A 805 -10.60 -25.28 -6.00
CA ILE A 805 -9.27 -25.80 -6.32
C ILE A 805 -8.81 -25.28 -7.69
N GLN A 806 -9.66 -25.38 -8.72
CA GLN A 806 -9.38 -24.85 -10.07
C GLN A 806 -9.12 -23.33 -10.09
N LEU A 807 -9.82 -22.56 -9.24
CA LEU A 807 -9.59 -21.12 -9.12
C LEU A 807 -8.34 -20.77 -8.30
N VAL A 808 -7.90 -21.64 -7.39
CA VAL A 808 -6.62 -21.52 -6.67
C VAL A 808 -5.45 -21.88 -7.58
N GLU A 809 -5.61 -22.87 -8.46
CA GLU A 809 -4.68 -23.20 -9.53
C GLU A 809 -4.58 -22.02 -10.53
N GLU A 810 -5.70 -21.47 -11.01
CA GLU A 810 -5.69 -20.30 -11.91
C GLU A 810 -5.09 -19.04 -11.24
N ALA A 811 -5.25 -18.87 -9.91
CA ALA A 811 -4.60 -17.81 -9.15
C ALA A 811 -3.07 -17.97 -9.09
N ALA A 812 -2.57 -19.20 -8.96
CA ALA A 812 -1.13 -19.49 -8.98
C ALA A 812 -0.54 -19.37 -10.39
N GLU A 813 -1.25 -19.87 -11.40
CA GLU A 813 -0.82 -19.83 -12.81
C GLU A 813 -0.87 -18.42 -13.40
N LYS A 814 -1.95 -17.67 -13.17
CA LYS A 814 -2.28 -16.42 -13.90
C LYS A 814 -2.46 -15.19 -13.01
N GLY A 815 -2.49 -15.36 -11.69
CA GLY A 815 -2.71 -14.26 -10.75
C GLY A 815 -4.15 -13.74 -10.70
N LEU A 816 -5.12 -14.46 -11.30
CA LEU A 816 -6.52 -14.03 -11.33
C LEU A 816 -7.22 -14.36 -10.00
N PRO A 817 -7.99 -13.42 -9.40
CA PRO A 817 -8.61 -13.64 -8.10
C PRO A 817 -9.71 -14.69 -8.11
N VAL A 818 -9.93 -15.35 -6.97
CA VAL A 818 -11.05 -16.30 -6.79
C VAL A 818 -12.39 -15.57 -6.79
N ALA A 819 -12.50 -14.47 -6.05
CA ALA A 819 -13.64 -13.55 -6.05
C ALA A 819 -13.35 -12.36 -6.97
N ARG A 820 -14.17 -12.16 -8.01
CA ARG A 820 -13.90 -11.23 -9.12
C ARG A 820 -14.91 -10.09 -9.13
N HIS A 821 -14.41 -8.85 -9.18
CA HIS A 821 -15.26 -7.71 -9.52
C HIS A 821 -15.70 -7.85 -10.98
N LEU A 822 -16.96 -7.53 -11.27
CA LEU A 822 -17.54 -7.75 -12.60
C LEU A 822 -16.78 -7.01 -13.71
N PHE A 823 -16.05 -5.92 -13.39
CA PHE A 823 -15.20 -5.19 -14.34
C PHE A 823 -14.16 -6.09 -15.02
N LEU A 824 -13.69 -7.15 -14.35
CA LEU A 824 -12.68 -8.06 -14.93
C LEU A 824 -13.16 -8.81 -16.18
N HIS A 825 -14.47 -9.08 -16.28
CA HIS A 825 -15.07 -9.82 -17.40
C HIS A 825 -16.04 -8.97 -18.24
N TYR A 826 -16.50 -7.83 -17.71
CA TYR A 826 -17.42 -6.91 -18.38
C TYR A 826 -16.90 -5.46 -18.34
N PRO A 827 -15.68 -5.19 -18.87
CA PRO A 827 -15.04 -3.88 -18.73
C PRO A 827 -15.84 -2.74 -19.35
N GLU A 828 -16.52 -2.95 -20.48
CA GLU A 828 -17.28 -1.92 -21.21
C GLU A 828 -18.62 -1.54 -20.55
N ASP A 829 -19.10 -2.33 -19.60
CA ASP A 829 -20.41 -2.12 -18.99
C ASP A 829 -20.37 -0.92 -18.00
N GLN A 830 -21.08 0.16 -18.33
CA GLN A 830 -21.12 1.39 -17.53
C GLN A 830 -21.87 1.28 -16.19
N ARG A 831 -22.64 0.21 -15.96
CA ARG A 831 -23.22 -0.11 -14.65
C ARG A 831 -22.16 -0.81 -13.81
N VAL A 832 -21.49 -1.82 -14.36
CA VAL A 832 -20.38 -2.58 -13.77
C VAL A 832 -19.23 -1.66 -13.35
N GLN A 833 -18.79 -0.75 -14.23
CA GLN A 833 -17.73 0.23 -13.95
C GLN A 833 -18.01 1.16 -12.75
N LYS A 834 -19.26 1.20 -12.25
CA LYS A 834 -19.69 2.00 -11.08
C LYS A 834 -20.01 1.15 -9.84
N MET A 835 -19.91 -0.19 -9.91
CA MET A 835 -20.21 -1.07 -8.78
C MET A 835 -19.09 -1.07 -7.73
N THR A 836 -19.43 -1.38 -6.48
CA THR A 836 -18.48 -1.41 -5.36
C THR A 836 -18.49 -2.71 -4.57
N TYR A 837 -19.67 -3.10 -4.06
CA TYR A 837 -19.83 -4.24 -3.14
C TYR A 837 -21.14 -5.01 -3.35
N GLN A 838 -21.98 -4.59 -4.32
CA GLN A 838 -23.36 -5.06 -4.43
C GLN A 838 -23.43 -6.54 -4.87
N GLN A 839 -22.46 -6.99 -5.64
CA GLN A 839 -22.31 -8.38 -6.10
C GLN A 839 -20.88 -8.64 -6.59
N PHE A 840 -20.51 -9.91 -6.68
CA PHE A 840 -19.25 -10.37 -7.24
C PHE A 840 -19.40 -11.75 -7.90
N LEU A 841 -18.47 -12.09 -8.79
CA LEU A 841 -18.38 -13.44 -9.34
C LEU A 841 -17.43 -14.30 -8.51
N VAL A 842 -17.71 -15.60 -8.39
CA VAL A 842 -16.69 -16.60 -8.03
C VAL A 842 -16.20 -17.25 -9.33
N GLY A 843 -14.97 -16.94 -9.71
CA GLY A 843 -14.44 -17.22 -11.06
C GLY A 843 -15.31 -16.60 -12.16
N THR A 844 -15.75 -17.40 -13.13
CA THR A 844 -16.67 -17.02 -14.22
C THR A 844 -18.09 -17.58 -14.06
N GLU A 845 -18.25 -18.69 -13.33
CA GLU A 845 -19.45 -19.55 -13.38
C GLU A 845 -20.54 -19.24 -12.35
N MET A 846 -20.19 -18.51 -11.28
CA MET A 846 -21.09 -18.23 -10.15
C MET A 846 -21.16 -16.73 -9.89
N LEU A 847 -22.36 -16.21 -9.61
CA LEU A 847 -22.62 -14.83 -9.23
C LEU A 847 -23.23 -14.79 -7.83
N VAL A 848 -22.67 -13.97 -6.94
CA VAL A 848 -23.07 -13.84 -5.54
C VAL A 848 -23.53 -12.40 -5.28
N VAL A 849 -24.75 -12.24 -4.76
CA VAL A 849 -25.38 -10.94 -4.46
C VAL A 849 -25.69 -10.88 -2.95
N PRO A 850 -24.70 -10.51 -2.10
CA PRO A 850 -24.80 -10.65 -0.66
C PRO A 850 -25.77 -9.65 -0.01
N VAL A 851 -26.42 -10.07 1.09
CA VAL A 851 -27.27 -9.18 1.90
C VAL A 851 -26.40 -8.39 2.87
N LEU A 852 -26.08 -7.16 2.47
CA LEU A 852 -25.14 -6.28 3.20
C LEU A 852 -25.82 -5.19 4.03
N ASP A 853 -27.15 -5.24 4.20
CA ASP A 853 -27.93 -4.28 4.99
C ASP A 853 -28.87 -4.98 5.97
N LYS A 854 -28.99 -4.39 7.17
CA LYS A 854 -29.79 -4.95 8.27
C LYS A 854 -31.29 -4.98 7.94
N GLY A 855 -31.97 -6.06 8.32
CA GLY A 855 -33.42 -6.24 8.18
C GLY A 855 -33.86 -6.63 6.77
N ARG A 856 -32.94 -6.90 5.85
CA ARG A 856 -33.24 -7.18 4.44
C ARG A 856 -33.44 -8.68 4.19
N SER A 857 -34.47 -8.97 3.38
CA SER A 857 -34.77 -10.29 2.81
C SER A 857 -34.81 -10.30 1.28
N THR A 858 -34.59 -9.16 0.61
CA THR A 858 -34.41 -9.07 -0.86
C THR A 858 -33.21 -8.20 -1.22
N VAL A 859 -32.63 -8.47 -2.38
CA VAL A 859 -31.53 -7.72 -3.00
C VAL A 859 -31.82 -7.45 -4.48
N THR A 860 -31.26 -6.37 -5.00
CA THR A 860 -31.30 -6.04 -6.43
C THR A 860 -30.06 -6.66 -7.11
N ALA A 861 -30.27 -7.68 -7.94
CA ALA A 861 -29.22 -8.33 -8.72
C ALA A 861 -29.12 -7.71 -10.12
N TYR A 862 -27.91 -7.44 -10.62
CA TYR A 862 -27.64 -7.00 -11.99
C TYR A 862 -27.05 -8.13 -12.84
N PHE A 863 -27.53 -8.28 -14.07
CA PHE A 863 -27.08 -9.29 -15.02
C PHE A 863 -26.56 -8.60 -16.29
N PRO A 864 -25.22 -8.54 -16.50
CA PRO A 864 -24.62 -7.96 -17.70
C PRO A 864 -25.06 -8.68 -18.98
N MET A 865 -25.30 -7.94 -20.07
CA MET A 865 -25.83 -8.52 -21.32
C MET A 865 -24.78 -9.18 -22.24
N SER A 866 -23.49 -8.95 -22.02
CA SER A 866 -22.47 -9.06 -23.09
C SER A 866 -22.02 -10.47 -23.46
N ASP A 867 -22.49 -11.52 -22.77
CA ASP A 867 -22.21 -12.92 -23.09
C ASP A 867 -23.45 -13.70 -23.58
N GLY A 868 -24.64 -13.09 -23.55
CA GLY A 868 -25.91 -13.74 -23.89
C GLY A 868 -26.33 -14.88 -22.95
N GLY A 869 -25.62 -15.08 -21.83
CA GLY A 869 -25.83 -16.19 -20.90
C GLY A 869 -26.94 -15.91 -19.90
N LEU A 870 -27.84 -16.89 -19.73
CA LEU A 870 -28.82 -16.87 -18.65
C LEU A 870 -28.17 -17.26 -17.31
N TRP A 871 -28.63 -16.65 -16.22
CA TRP A 871 -28.20 -16.90 -14.86
C TRP A 871 -29.31 -17.58 -14.06
N LYS A 872 -29.06 -18.79 -13.59
CA LYS A 872 -30.02 -19.63 -12.85
C LYS A 872 -29.87 -19.46 -11.35
N HIS A 873 -30.92 -19.06 -10.65
CA HIS A 873 -30.93 -18.89 -9.20
C HIS A 873 -30.87 -20.25 -8.49
N VAL A 874 -29.91 -20.43 -7.58
CA VAL A 874 -29.55 -21.75 -7.01
C VAL A 874 -30.67 -22.38 -6.18
N TRP A 875 -31.50 -21.58 -5.50
CA TRP A 875 -32.52 -22.09 -4.58
C TRP A 875 -33.88 -22.35 -5.22
N THR A 876 -34.26 -21.58 -6.25
CA THR A 876 -35.57 -21.69 -6.91
C THR A 876 -35.50 -22.29 -8.31
N GLY A 877 -34.36 -22.18 -8.99
CA GLY A 877 -34.18 -22.62 -10.37
C GLY A 877 -34.63 -21.62 -11.44
N ASP A 878 -35.12 -20.44 -11.05
CA ASP A 878 -35.53 -19.36 -11.96
C ASP A 878 -34.33 -18.80 -12.76
N GLU A 879 -34.58 -18.29 -13.97
CA GLU A 879 -33.54 -17.84 -14.91
C GLU A 879 -33.66 -16.34 -15.25
N PHE A 880 -32.51 -15.65 -15.23
CA PHE A 880 -32.38 -14.19 -15.34
C PHE A 880 -31.36 -13.79 -16.42
N GLY A 881 -31.33 -12.51 -16.81
CA GLY A 881 -30.32 -11.94 -17.73
C GLY A 881 -30.64 -11.99 -19.23
N GLY A 882 -31.72 -12.65 -19.63
CA GLY A 882 -32.12 -12.77 -21.04
C GLY A 882 -32.59 -11.46 -21.67
N ARG A 883 -32.52 -11.36 -23.01
CA ARG A 883 -33.01 -10.19 -23.77
C ARG A 883 -34.51 -9.98 -23.56
N THR A 884 -34.88 -9.02 -22.73
CA THR A 884 -36.27 -8.65 -22.43
C THR A 884 -36.93 -7.94 -23.61
N SER A 885 -37.53 -8.71 -24.53
CA SER A 885 -38.22 -8.24 -25.74
C SER A 885 -39.60 -7.59 -25.46
N ARG A 886 -39.68 -6.74 -24.42
CA ARG A 886 -40.87 -5.93 -24.07
C ARG A 886 -40.48 -4.51 -23.65
N GLY A 887 -39.92 -3.78 -24.61
CA GLY A 887 -39.65 -2.33 -24.54
C GLY A 887 -39.48 -1.81 -25.97
N GLY A 888 -39.96 -0.60 -26.26
CA GLY A 888 -39.92 -0.03 -27.61
C GLY A 888 -38.49 0.21 -28.10
N VAL A 889 -38.28 0.13 -29.43
CA VAL A 889 -36.98 0.38 -30.05
C VAL A 889 -36.55 1.83 -29.79
N GLY A 890 -35.47 1.99 -29.04
CA GLY A 890 -34.72 3.23 -28.84
C GLY A 890 -33.23 2.93 -28.98
N GLU A 891 -32.47 3.86 -29.56
CA GLU A 891 -31.16 3.57 -30.13
C GLU A 891 -30.02 3.48 -29.09
N GLY A 892 -29.09 2.54 -29.31
CA GLY A 892 -27.67 2.83 -29.07
C GLY A 892 -27.00 2.39 -27.75
N MET A 893 -27.68 1.76 -26.78
CA MET A 893 -27.00 1.27 -25.55
C MET A 893 -27.38 -0.15 -25.13
N SER A 894 -26.36 -1.01 -24.98
CA SER A 894 -26.45 -2.39 -24.53
C SER A 894 -26.40 -2.50 -23.00
N HIS A 895 -27.51 -2.23 -22.32
CA HIS A 895 -27.63 -2.34 -20.86
C HIS A 895 -28.02 -3.75 -20.42
N GLY A 896 -27.40 -4.25 -19.35
CA GLY A 896 -27.86 -5.45 -18.63
C GLY A 896 -29.17 -5.22 -17.88
N SER A 897 -29.76 -6.29 -17.36
CA SER A 897 -31.04 -6.27 -16.63
C SER A 897 -30.86 -6.26 -15.11
N GLU A 898 -31.71 -5.55 -14.37
CA GLU A 898 -31.83 -5.68 -12.91
C GLU A 898 -33.08 -6.48 -12.53
N ALA A 899 -33.02 -7.21 -11.41
CA ALA A 899 -34.16 -7.88 -10.79
C ALA A 899 -34.07 -7.83 -9.25
N GLU A 900 -35.21 -7.64 -8.57
CA GLU A 900 -35.32 -7.93 -7.14
C GLU A 900 -35.41 -9.45 -6.94
N VAL A 901 -34.55 -10.00 -6.08
CA VAL A 901 -34.47 -11.44 -5.79
C VAL A 901 -34.57 -11.67 -4.29
N GLU A 902 -35.30 -12.70 -3.89
CA GLU A 902 -35.42 -13.10 -2.49
C GLU A 902 -34.13 -13.74 -1.98
N ALA A 903 -33.65 -13.23 -0.85
CA ALA A 903 -32.40 -13.60 -0.20
C ALA A 903 -32.64 -13.75 1.31
N ARG A 904 -33.47 -14.69 1.75
CA ARG A 904 -33.73 -14.95 3.18
C ARG A 904 -32.46 -15.46 3.88
N ILE A 905 -32.41 -15.39 5.21
CA ILE A 905 -31.30 -16.00 5.97
C ILE A 905 -31.31 -17.52 5.72
N GLY A 906 -30.15 -18.07 5.35
CA GLY A 906 -29.95 -19.45 4.91
C GLY A 906 -30.07 -19.66 3.39
N PHE A 907 -30.48 -18.63 2.66
CA PHE A 907 -30.70 -18.64 1.21
C PHE A 907 -30.18 -17.32 0.59
N PRO A 908 -28.86 -17.04 0.64
CA PRO A 908 -28.28 -15.83 0.04
C PRO A 908 -28.45 -15.85 -1.49
N ALA A 909 -28.74 -14.72 -2.13
CA ALA A 909 -28.95 -14.71 -3.59
C ALA A 909 -27.66 -15.10 -4.34
N VAL A 910 -27.68 -16.30 -4.92
CA VAL A 910 -26.55 -16.92 -5.63
C VAL A 910 -27.09 -17.52 -6.92
N PHE A 911 -26.37 -17.30 -8.01
CA PHE A 911 -26.73 -17.75 -9.34
C PHE A 911 -25.56 -18.51 -9.96
N VAL A 912 -25.88 -19.44 -10.86
CA VAL A 912 -24.92 -20.15 -11.70
C VAL A 912 -25.29 -19.95 -13.16
N ARG A 913 -24.33 -19.99 -14.08
CA ARG A 913 -24.63 -19.93 -15.52
C ARG A 913 -25.49 -21.12 -15.95
N VAL A 914 -26.52 -20.86 -16.77
CA VAL A 914 -27.32 -21.92 -17.40
C VAL A 914 -26.42 -22.73 -18.34
N GLY A 915 -26.50 -24.07 -18.24
CA GLY A 915 -25.63 -24.99 -18.98
C GLY A 915 -24.20 -25.15 -18.42
N SER A 916 -23.87 -24.51 -17.30
CA SER A 916 -22.56 -24.66 -16.67
C SER A 916 -22.44 -25.99 -15.92
N THR A 917 -21.46 -26.80 -16.29
CA THR A 917 -21.09 -28.04 -15.60
C THR A 917 -20.64 -27.80 -14.16
N VAL A 918 -20.04 -26.64 -13.88
CA VAL A 918 -19.72 -26.17 -12.53
C VAL A 918 -21.01 -25.87 -11.77
N GLY A 919 -21.95 -25.15 -12.40
CA GLY A 919 -23.26 -24.85 -11.80
C GLY A 919 -24.05 -26.10 -11.44
N GLU A 920 -24.16 -27.05 -12.37
CA GLU A 920 -24.84 -28.33 -12.16
C GLU A 920 -24.18 -29.19 -11.07
N ARG A 921 -22.84 -29.25 -11.04
CA ARG A 921 -22.12 -30.00 -10.00
C ARG A 921 -22.24 -29.34 -8.63
N PHE A 922 -22.23 -28.02 -8.53
CA PHE A 922 -22.49 -27.30 -7.28
C PHE A 922 -23.90 -27.61 -6.75
N VAL A 923 -24.94 -27.49 -7.60
CA VAL A 923 -26.34 -27.80 -7.23
C VAL A 923 -26.52 -29.27 -6.84
N ARG A 924 -25.78 -30.20 -7.47
CA ARG A 924 -25.76 -31.62 -7.07
C ARG A 924 -25.14 -31.80 -5.69
N ASN A 925 -23.92 -31.30 -5.48
CA ASN A 925 -23.21 -31.41 -4.21
C ASN A 925 -23.99 -30.77 -3.04
N LEU A 926 -24.78 -29.72 -3.29
CA LEU A 926 -25.68 -29.12 -2.30
C LEU A 926 -26.80 -30.09 -1.85
N ARG A 927 -27.35 -30.92 -2.75
CA ARG A 927 -28.34 -31.96 -2.41
C ARG A 927 -27.66 -33.12 -1.66
N ASP A 928 -26.50 -33.55 -2.12
CA ASP A 928 -25.72 -34.64 -1.49
C ASP A 928 -25.34 -34.28 -0.05
N LEU A 929 -25.03 -33.01 0.21
CA LEU A 929 -24.75 -32.44 1.55
C LEU A 929 -26.01 -32.00 2.32
N LYS A 930 -27.22 -32.30 1.82
CA LYS A 930 -28.53 -32.00 2.45
C LYS A 930 -28.75 -30.51 2.75
N VAL A 931 -28.31 -29.65 1.82
CA VAL A 931 -28.48 -28.19 1.83
C VAL A 931 -29.66 -27.74 0.95
N LEU A 932 -29.90 -28.48 -0.14
CA LEU A 932 -31.09 -28.41 -1.00
C LEU A 932 -32.00 -29.63 -0.74
#